data_AF-A0A3C1F826-F1
#
_entry.id   AF-A0A3C1F826-F1
#
_cell.length_a   1.000
_cell.length_b   1.000
_cell.length_c   1.000
_cell.angle_alpha   90.00
_cell.angle_beta   90.00
_cell.angle_gamma   90.00
#
_symmetry.space_group_name_H-M   'P 1'
#
loop_
_entity.id
_entity.type
_entity.pdbx_description
1 polymer ?
#
loop_
_entity_poly.entity_id
_entity_poly.type
_entity_poly.pdbx_seq_one_letter_code
_entity_poly.pdbx_strand_id
1 'polypeptide(L)'
;PTYLPSISYKNHMAKPGKFAVTINVENPEKLKEKIEFFKKTASTQDVWEKESLYLRMKGIYPFTPTEIKPKVCFMFPGQGSQYVDMMKDLASKYKVVQDTFDEADRLLMNIIGQNLTDTLWSKPGETKEQIAVREAAIKKTEMTQPAVLTADIAMMRLLSSFGIKPDVVMGHSLGEYAAAVAAGIFDFENGLKAVCTRGKVMSEIKVEDNGKMASIAAPVDRVEPELVRINGYVAVANKNCPTQTVIAGGSKAVDDAIKMFTDMGIQAVQIPVSHAFHSAIVRPAMPQYRAFLDTLTFHAPKMPITTNVTAEFYPSDPEKIKDLMVTQISHSVEWIKQLQTTYDSGVRLFVECGPKRVLSALASNTLADKKDIKVLASNHPKKGGIVEFNDLFANLISSGIHLDWTGTDMYGDNHTFNPAFVNWVTGNATPVEKTEGTTETPKTCACKVSAPAANNGKKSVVISGIAAGGPGSWDKIFREGVLDEILSGRNMIEPVSAEIQQKQIDKHVEFVIKSKDGNHRFERLTSPMQAIKLAAKGGAFDLEKEFGLPAKWVRSMDRSFQLAIAAGILALKDAGIPLVLYYKPTSTGGYLPDRWGLPAEMIDETGVIFTSAFPVANSMMGDLSKRVAGLLNNKTAKEVRAFCDKFVAQISDPALKAEIEAWYRDNFKDKEIEPEAFTSEFILKTIIIAHCHFCQWIRARGPATAMSAACASTAQAIAVAQDWIKLGRCKRVIVISADDITNDNVSEWILTAFLASGAATTEADVTKAALPFDRRRNGMIVGMGAVSLVVEDEAEVAKRGMKPLAKLLSTEIANSGFHVTRLDVGHVAQVMNRLVTHAEQEYGLNRSDIAKQLVFISHETYTPARGGSASAEAYALKSTFGKDVSSVIVSNTKGFTGHSMGAGLEDAIAVRCLNTGLVPPIANFKEADPELEGITLSKGGHYNFKYALRLAAGFGSQLGMTLLEKVWQEGEPRIADEAKHAAWLKAISGQEAPVLEVVQNTLRIKDNYRHGVKPALVMEGSQAFVDKVNTIHAHEAKAAAPATQPAVAQATVTPAPVAAPAVALDEASVTKEVVKMVGEKTGYPEDMLDIDLDMEADLGIDTVKQAELFAALREHYGIAQQDGIQLKDYPTIRHCIKFVLAN
;
A
#
# COMPACT_ATOMS: atom_id res chain seq x y z
N PRO A 1 -23.08 26.58 -17.59
CA PRO A 1 -23.97 25.53 -18.17
C PRO A 1 -25.26 25.40 -17.35
N THR A 2 -26.15 26.37 -17.55
CA THR A 2 -27.53 26.39 -17.07
C THR A 2 -28.37 25.56 -18.05
N TYR A 3 -28.55 24.27 -17.79
CA TYR A 3 -29.64 23.40 -18.31
C TYR A 3 -29.34 21.94 -17.95
N LEU A 4 -29.59 21.57 -16.70
CA LEU A 4 -30.09 20.23 -16.38
C LEU A 4 -31.23 20.46 -15.40
N PRO A 5 -32.51 20.28 -15.78
CA PRO A 5 -33.57 20.26 -14.79
C PRO A 5 -33.22 19.19 -13.76
N SER A 6 -33.54 19.43 -12.50
CA SER A 6 -33.44 18.42 -11.46
C SER A 6 -34.07 17.11 -11.95
N ILE A 7 -33.24 16.16 -12.41
CA ILE A 7 -33.66 14.78 -12.64
C ILE A 7 -33.78 14.20 -11.25
N SER A 8 -34.89 14.54 -10.60
CA SER A 8 -35.37 13.80 -9.46
C SER A 8 -35.71 12.41 -9.99
N TYR A 9 -34.94 11.39 -9.61
CA TYR A 9 -35.35 9.98 -9.71
C TYR A 9 -36.50 9.71 -8.73
N LYS A 10 -37.59 10.50 -8.82
CA LYS A 10 -38.82 10.24 -8.07
C LYS A 10 -39.56 9.17 -8.84
N ASN A 11 -39.60 7.98 -8.24
CA ASN A 11 -40.41 6.84 -8.64
C ASN A 11 -41.88 7.26 -8.75
N HIS A 12 -42.31 7.69 -9.94
CA HIS A 12 -43.70 7.62 -10.32
C HIS A 12 -43.98 6.21 -10.84
N MET A 13 -44.08 5.24 -9.92
CA MET A 13 -44.76 4.00 -10.23
C MET A 13 -46.26 4.29 -10.28
N ALA A 14 -46.74 4.85 -11.40
CA ALA A 14 -48.14 4.66 -11.74
C ALA A 14 -48.34 3.14 -11.93
N LYS A 15 -49.42 2.56 -11.38
CA LYS A 15 -49.84 1.23 -11.83
C LYS A 15 -49.99 1.34 -13.35
N PRO A 16 -49.18 0.64 -14.16
CA PRO A 16 -49.33 0.76 -15.60
C PRO A 16 -50.77 0.33 -15.93
N GLY A 17 -51.41 1.03 -16.87
CA GLY A 17 -52.69 0.59 -17.41
C GLY A 17 -52.54 -0.75 -18.15
N LYS A 18 -53.43 -1.03 -19.09
CA LYS A 18 -53.38 -2.26 -19.89
C LYS A 18 -52.05 -2.46 -20.66
N PHE A 19 -51.31 -1.39 -20.98
CA PHE A 19 -50.10 -1.44 -21.81
C PHE A 19 -48.99 -0.55 -21.24
N ALA A 20 -47.73 -0.96 -21.43
CA ALA A 20 -46.55 -0.24 -20.98
C ALA A 20 -45.40 -0.34 -21.99
N VAL A 21 -44.46 0.60 -21.95
CA VAL A 21 -43.27 0.60 -22.81
C VAL A 21 -42.04 0.97 -22.01
N THR A 22 -40.94 0.25 -22.20
CA THR A 22 -39.62 0.66 -21.71
C THR A 22 -38.73 1.10 -22.86
N ILE A 23 -38.04 2.22 -22.69
CA ILE A 23 -37.15 2.80 -23.71
C ILE A 23 -35.77 3.00 -23.08
N ASN A 24 -34.77 2.28 -23.58
CA ASN A 24 -33.37 2.53 -23.23
C ASN A 24 -32.85 3.71 -24.06
N VAL A 25 -32.28 4.73 -23.43
CA VAL A 25 -31.86 5.96 -24.11
C VAL A 25 -30.70 6.66 -23.43
N GLU A 26 -29.84 7.28 -24.23
CA GLU A 26 -28.63 7.98 -23.80
C GLU A 26 -28.85 9.45 -23.41
N ASN A 27 -29.84 10.14 -24.01
CA ASN A 27 -30.13 11.55 -23.74
C ASN A 27 -31.61 11.94 -24.04
N PRO A 28 -32.09 13.10 -23.56
CA PRO A 28 -33.47 13.54 -23.74
C PRO A 28 -33.90 13.73 -25.21
N GLU A 29 -32.99 14.15 -26.09
CA GLU A 29 -33.27 14.36 -27.51
C GLU A 29 -33.60 13.02 -28.20
N LYS A 30 -32.77 12.02 -27.94
CA LYS A 30 -32.96 10.64 -28.42
C LYS A 30 -34.22 10.01 -27.85
N LEU A 31 -34.64 10.41 -26.65
CA LEU A 31 -35.88 9.93 -26.05
C LEU A 31 -37.08 10.41 -26.87
N LYS A 32 -37.10 11.71 -27.23
CA LYS A 32 -38.13 12.27 -28.12
C LYS A 32 -38.14 11.54 -29.47
N GLU A 33 -36.98 11.33 -30.08
CA GLU A 33 -36.87 10.59 -31.35
C GLU A 33 -37.44 9.17 -31.25
N LYS A 34 -37.08 8.42 -30.19
CA LYS A 34 -37.56 7.05 -29.97
C LYS A 34 -39.05 6.99 -29.67
N ILE A 35 -39.60 7.96 -28.93
CA ILE A 35 -41.04 8.09 -28.67
C ILE A 35 -41.80 8.33 -29.99
N GLU A 36 -41.34 9.24 -30.84
CA GLU A 36 -41.98 9.50 -32.13
C GLU A 36 -41.87 8.29 -33.07
N PHE A 37 -40.73 7.61 -33.09
CA PHE A 37 -40.55 6.36 -33.82
C PHE A 37 -41.50 5.26 -33.33
N PHE A 38 -41.66 5.12 -32.00
CA PHE A 38 -42.60 4.20 -31.40
C PHE A 38 -44.04 4.53 -31.82
N LYS A 39 -44.49 5.78 -31.69
CA LYS A 39 -45.84 6.22 -32.10
C LYS A 39 -46.13 5.92 -33.57
N LYS A 40 -45.18 6.21 -34.46
CA LYS A 40 -45.29 5.94 -35.90
C LYS A 40 -45.38 4.44 -36.21
N THR A 41 -44.64 3.62 -35.46
CA THR A 41 -44.67 2.16 -35.64
C THR A 41 -45.98 1.58 -35.09
N ALA A 42 -46.39 2.02 -33.90
CA ALA A 42 -47.62 1.59 -33.24
C ALA A 42 -48.90 2.01 -34.00
N SER A 43 -48.85 3.05 -34.85
CA SER A 43 -49.98 3.44 -35.70
C SER A 43 -50.15 2.57 -36.95
N THR A 44 -49.16 1.75 -37.29
CA THR A 44 -49.14 0.93 -38.52
C THR A 44 -48.99 -0.57 -38.25
N GLN A 45 -48.63 -0.96 -37.04
CA GLN A 45 -48.39 -2.34 -36.64
C GLN A 45 -48.96 -2.60 -35.25
N ASP A 46 -49.40 -3.84 -35.01
CA ASP A 46 -49.70 -4.29 -33.65
C ASP A 46 -48.38 -4.55 -32.91
N VAL A 47 -48.01 -3.59 -32.05
CA VAL A 47 -46.77 -3.62 -31.26
C VAL A 47 -46.97 -4.22 -29.87
N TRP A 48 -48.19 -4.57 -29.49
CA TRP A 48 -48.53 -5.01 -28.13
C TRP A 48 -48.62 -6.53 -28.02
N GLU A 49 -49.16 -7.19 -29.05
CA GLU A 49 -49.26 -8.65 -29.10
C GLU A 49 -48.12 -9.29 -29.91
N LYS A 50 -47.46 -8.53 -30.79
CA LYS A 50 -46.35 -9.01 -31.62
C LYS A 50 -45.07 -8.23 -31.32
N GLU A 51 -43.99 -8.97 -31.04
CA GLU A 51 -42.67 -8.39 -30.85
C GLU A 51 -42.17 -7.76 -32.16
N SER A 52 -41.88 -6.47 -32.14
CA SER A 52 -41.34 -5.75 -33.30
C SER A 52 -39.81 -5.71 -33.25
N LEU A 53 -39.17 -6.37 -34.21
CA LEU A 53 -37.70 -6.36 -34.34
C LEU A 53 -37.16 -4.92 -34.52
N TYR A 54 -37.87 -4.05 -35.22
CA TYR A 54 -37.46 -2.66 -35.44
C TYR A 54 -37.45 -1.83 -34.15
N LEU A 55 -38.44 -2.04 -33.27
CA LEU A 55 -38.48 -1.40 -31.95
C LEU A 55 -37.37 -1.94 -31.06
N ARG A 56 -37.19 -3.27 -31.03
CA ARG A 56 -36.11 -3.93 -30.27
C ARG A 56 -34.73 -3.46 -30.69
N MET A 57 -34.46 -3.33 -31.99
CA MET A 57 -33.19 -2.79 -32.51
C MET A 57 -32.94 -1.33 -32.10
N LYS A 58 -33.98 -0.59 -31.72
CA LYS A 58 -33.89 0.78 -31.20
C LYS A 58 -33.91 0.85 -29.67
N GLY A 59 -33.97 -0.29 -28.96
CA GLY A 59 -34.05 -0.36 -27.51
C GLY A 59 -35.42 0.07 -26.96
N ILE A 60 -36.48 -0.19 -27.71
CA ILE A 60 -37.88 0.11 -27.36
C ILE A 60 -38.62 -1.22 -27.18
N TYR A 61 -39.18 -1.42 -25.99
CA TYR A 61 -39.82 -2.68 -25.61
C TYR A 61 -41.24 -2.41 -25.10
N PRO A 62 -42.24 -2.44 -26.00
CA PRO A 62 -43.64 -2.46 -25.58
C PRO A 62 -43.98 -3.81 -24.95
N PHE A 63 -44.85 -3.79 -23.95
CA PHE A 63 -45.32 -4.99 -23.27
C PHE A 63 -46.68 -4.77 -22.62
N THR A 64 -47.37 -5.88 -22.36
CA THR A 64 -48.58 -5.91 -21.54
C THR A 64 -48.16 -6.33 -20.13
N PRO A 65 -48.35 -5.48 -19.10
CA PRO A 65 -48.03 -5.85 -17.73
C PRO A 65 -48.76 -7.13 -17.32
N THR A 66 -48.03 -8.10 -16.78
CA THR A 66 -48.57 -9.36 -16.24
C THR A 66 -48.35 -9.39 -14.73
N GLU A 67 -49.30 -9.96 -13.98
CA GLU A 67 -49.15 -10.20 -12.54
C GLU A 67 -48.29 -11.44 -12.24
N ILE A 68 -48.05 -12.29 -13.25
CA ILE A 68 -47.24 -13.51 -13.11
C ILE A 68 -45.77 -13.16 -13.32
N LYS A 69 -44.98 -13.19 -12.24
CA LYS A 69 -43.53 -13.04 -12.28
C LYS A 69 -42.87 -14.31 -12.86
N PRO A 70 -42.16 -14.24 -14.00
CA PRO A 70 -41.46 -15.41 -14.54
C PRO A 70 -40.25 -15.78 -13.67
N LYS A 71 -39.96 -17.09 -13.59
CA LYS A 71 -38.73 -17.56 -12.94
C LYS A 71 -37.50 -17.18 -13.78
N VAL A 72 -36.47 -16.68 -13.11
CA VAL A 72 -35.22 -16.18 -13.68
C VAL A 72 -34.08 -17.16 -13.42
N CYS A 73 -33.31 -17.48 -14.46
CA CYS A 73 -32.05 -18.20 -14.34
C CYS A 73 -30.87 -17.29 -14.63
N PHE A 74 -29.85 -17.29 -13.75
CA PHE A 74 -28.55 -16.70 -14.08
C PHE A 74 -27.63 -17.78 -14.66
N MET A 75 -27.09 -17.50 -15.85
CA MET A 75 -26.16 -18.36 -16.58
C MET A 75 -24.75 -17.75 -16.52
N PHE A 76 -23.81 -18.43 -15.89
CA PHE A 76 -22.45 -17.94 -15.68
C PHE A 76 -21.49 -18.49 -16.76
N PRO A 77 -20.85 -17.64 -17.57
CA PRO A 77 -19.97 -18.07 -18.65
C PRO A 77 -18.66 -18.68 -18.17
N GLY A 78 -18.09 -19.58 -18.98
CA GLY A 78 -16.78 -20.16 -18.73
C GLY A 78 -15.62 -19.43 -19.40
N GLN A 79 -14.46 -20.10 -19.46
CA GLN A 79 -13.28 -19.62 -20.19
C GLN A 79 -13.60 -19.41 -21.70
N GLY A 80 -13.12 -18.30 -22.24
CA GLY A 80 -13.40 -17.80 -23.60
C GLY A 80 -14.19 -16.48 -23.59
N SER A 81 -14.84 -16.17 -22.48
CA SER A 81 -15.58 -14.93 -22.26
C SER A 81 -14.68 -13.73 -21.93
N GLN A 82 -13.45 -13.96 -21.46
CA GLN A 82 -12.51 -12.92 -21.04
C GLN A 82 -12.06 -12.01 -22.20
N TYR A 83 -11.79 -10.75 -21.87
CA TYR A 83 -11.15 -9.75 -22.71
C TYR A 83 -10.55 -8.64 -21.83
N VAL A 84 -9.55 -7.92 -22.34
CA VAL A 84 -8.96 -6.77 -21.63
C VAL A 84 -10.02 -5.69 -21.42
N ASP A 85 -10.01 -5.06 -20.26
CA ASP A 85 -10.99 -4.04 -19.84
C ASP A 85 -12.43 -4.57 -19.67
N MET A 86 -12.64 -5.89 -19.55
CA MET A 86 -13.95 -6.41 -19.17
C MET A 86 -14.38 -5.85 -17.81
N MET A 87 -15.67 -5.50 -17.71
CA MET A 87 -16.30 -4.89 -16.53
C MET A 87 -15.75 -3.52 -16.10
N LYS A 88 -14.73 -2.97 -16.76
CA LYS A 88 -14.09 -1.70 -16.35
C LYS A 88 -15.01 -0.50 -16.45
N ASP A 89 -15.82 -0.42 -17.51
CA ASP A 89 -16.80 0.67 -17.68
C ASP A 89 -17.92 0.58 -16.65
N LEU A 90 -18.38 -0.63 -16.33
CA LEU A 90 -19.32 -0.90 -15.25
C LEU A 90 -18.72 -0.59 -13.87
N ALA A 91 -17.46 -0.94 -13.60
CA ALA A 91 -16.74 -0.58 -12.37
C ALA A 91 -16.59 0.94 -12.23
N SER A 92 -16.33 1.61 -13.36
CA SER A 92 -16.23 3.06 -13.41
C SER A 92 -17.56 3.73 -13.04
N LYS A 93 -18.71 3.11 -13.34
CA LYS A 93 -20.07 3.64 -13.08
C LYS A 93 -20.69 3.17 -11.76
N TYR A 94 -20.52 1.91 -11.38
CA TYR A 94 -21.22 1.26 -10.27
C TYR A 94 -20.24 0.79 -9.22
N LYS A 95 -20.43 1.26 -7.99
CA LYS A 95 -19.48 1.02 -6.88
C LYS A 95 -19.36 -0.47 -6.55
N VAL A 96 -20.47 -1.22 -6.55
CA VAL A 96 -20.47 -2.66 -6.25
C VAL A 96 -19.59 -3.49 -7.19
N VAL A 97 -19.44 -3.06 -8.45
CA VAL A 97 -18.55 -3.71 -9.40
C VAL A 97 -17.10 -3.40 -9.03
N GLN A 98 -16.77 -2.13 -8.77
CA GLN A 98 -15.44 -1.72 -8.32
C GLN A 98 -15.03 -2.46 -7.03
N ASP A 99 -15.90 -2.47 -6.02
CA ASP A 99 -15.67 -3.12 -4.73
C ASP A 99 -15.41 -4.63 -4.87
N THR A 100 -16.09 -5.29 -5.82
CA THR A 100 -15.88 -6.73 -6.07
C THR A 100 -14.52 -7.00 -6.70
N PHE A 101 -14.05 -6.14 -7.60
CA PHE A 101 -12.69 -6.24 -8.15
C PHE A 101 -11.62 -5.91 -7.11
N ASP A 102 -11.86 -4.93 -6.24
CA ASP A 102 -10.93 -4.60 -5.16
C ASP A 102 -10.86 -5.72 -4.10
N GLU A 103 -11.97 -6.38 -3.79
CA GLU A 103 -11.99 -7.61 -2.98
C GLU A 103 -11.20 -8.74 -3.64
N ALA A 104 -11.39 -8.96 -4.94
CA ALA A 104 -10.64 -9.97 -5.67
C ALA A 104 -9.13 -9.66 -5.71
N ASP A 105 -8.73 -8.41 -5.91
CA ASP A 105 -7.31 -7.99 -5.86
C ASP A 105 -6.69 -8.29 -4.49
N ARG A 106 -7.36 -7.90 -3.39
CA ARG A 106 -6.88 -8.20 -2.03
C ARG A 106 -6.73 -9.71 -1.79
N LEU A 107 -7.71 -10.50 -2.21
CA LEU A 107 -7.68 -11.96 -2.03
C LEU A 107 -6.63 -12.63 -2.90
N LEU A 108 -6.51 -12.25 -4.18
CA LEU A 108 -5.56 -12.84 -5.13
C LEU A 108 -4.12 -12.43 -4.84
N MET A 109 -3.90 -11.23 -4.29
CA MET A 109 -2.59 -10.85 -3.76
C MET A 109 -2.11 -11.83 -2.67
N ASN A 110 -3.02 -12.33 -1.84
CA ASN A 110 -2.70 -13.34 -0.83
C ASN A 110 -2.58 -14.77 -1.40
N ILE A 111 -3.42 -15.14 -2.37
CA ILE A 111 -3.47 -16.51 -2.92
C ILE A 111 -2.33 -16.76 -3.93
N ILE A 112 -2.06 -15.81 -4.83
CA ILE A 112 -1.11 -15.95 -5.95
C ILE A 112 -0.10 -14.79 -6.08
N GLY A 113 -0.07 -13.84 -5.14
CA GLY A 113 0.93 -12.76 -5.10
C GLY A 113 0.77 -11.68 -6.18
N GLN A 114 -0.41 -11.57 -6.80
CA GLN A 114 -0.65 -10.63 -7.90
C GLN A 114 -2.06 -10.03 -7.82
N ASN A 115 -2.18 -8.73 -8.13
CA ASN A 115 -3.48 -8.09 -8.36
C ASN A 115 -4.05 -8.54 -9.71
N LEU A 116 -5.35 -8.84 -9.73
CA LEU A 116 -6.06 -9.19 -10.93
C LEU A 116 -6.19 -8.00 -11.88
N THR A 117 -6.50 -6.82 -11.34
CA THR A 117 -6.76 -5.62 -12.15
C THR A 117 -5.53 -5.14 -12.93
N ASP A 118 -4.30 -5.39 -12.44
CA ASP A 118 -3.06 -5.08 -13.17
C ASP A 118 -2.94 -5.87 -14.49
N THR A 119 -3.45 -7.10 -14.50
CA THR A 119 -3.46 -8.01 -15.67
C THR A 119 -4.74 -7.88 -16.49
N LEU A 120 -5.79 -7.25 -15.95
CA LEU A 120 -7.10 -7.19 -16.58
C LEU A 120 -7.41 -5.83 -17.23
N TRP A 121 -7.08 -4.73 -16.55
CA TRP A 121 -7.43 -3.39 -16.96
C TRP A 121 -6.23 -2.64 -17.54
N SER A 122 -6.42 -2.04 -18.71
CA SER A 122 -5.45 -1.15 -19.34
C SER A 122 -5.21 0.11 -18.50
N LYS A 123 -4.00 0.65 -18.57
CA LYS A 123 -3.62 1.88 -17.88
C LYS A 123 -3.65 3.06 -18.87
N PRO A 124 -3.96 4.30 -18.42
CA PRO A 124 -3.90 5.47 -19.29
C PRO A 124 -2.52 5.62 -19.93
N GLY A 125 -2.46 5.79 -21.25
CA GLY A 125 -1.22 6.00 -22.00
C GLY A 125 -0.48 4.73 -22.43
N GLU A 126 -1.03 3.53 -22.24
CA GLU A 126 -0.39 2.29 -22.71
C GLU A 126 -0.34 2.17 -24.24
N THR A 127 0.79 1.64 -24.73
CA THR A 127 0.98 1.37 -26.16
C THR A 127 0.24 0.12 -26.61
N LYS A 128 0.08 -0.06 -27.93
CA LYS A 128 -0.57 -1.26 -28.50
C LYS A 128 0.16 -2.55 -28.12
N GLU A 129 1.48 -2.49 -28.00
CA GLU A 129 2.33 -3.61 -27.61
C GLU A 129 2.08 -4.00 -26.15
N GLN A 130 1.95 -3.03 -25.25
CA GLN A 130 1.61 -3.28 -23.83
C GLN A 130 0.21 -3.88 -23.67
N ILE A 131 -0.76 -3.40 -24.45
CA ILE A 131 -2.11 -3.99 -24.50
C ILE A 131 -2.05 -5.43 -25.02
N ALA A 132 -1.26 -5.72 -26.06
CA ALA A 132 -1.09 -7.07 -26.59
C ALA A 132 -0.45 -8.03 -25.58
N VAL A 133 0.53 -7.57 -24.78
CA VAL A 133 1.11 -8.36 -23.67
C VAL A 133 0.04 -8.70 -22.64
N ARG A 134 -0.84 -7.75 -22.29
CA ARG A 134 -1.95 -7.99 -21.37
C ARG A 134 -2.98 -8.97 -21.94
N GLU A 135 -3.33 -8.82 -23.22
CA GLU A 135 -4.20 -9.77 -23.91
C GLU A 135 -3.64 -11.19 -23.91
N ALA A 136 -2.31 -11.35 -23.99
CA ALA A 136 -1.66 -12.65 -23.85
C ALA A 136 -1.69 -13.14 -22.39
N ALA A 137 -1.45 -12.26 -21.42
CA ALA A 137 -1.42 -12.60 -19.99
C ALA A 137 -2.78 -13.10 -19.48
N ILE A 138 -3.87 -12.40 -19.79
CA ILE A 138 -5.23 -12.80 -19.37
C ILE A 138 -5.69 -14.11 -20.01
N LYS A 139 -5.08 -14.54 -21.13
CA LYS A 139 -5.39 -15.83 -21.80
C LYS A 139 -4.69 -17.04 -21.15
N LYS A 140 -3.75 -16.81 -20.23
CA LYS A 140 -3.15 -17.91 -19.44
C LYS A 140 -4.21 -18.45 -18.48
N THR A 141 -4.42 -19.77 -18.48
CA THR A 141 -5.48 -20.43 -17.68
C THR A 141 -5.48 -20.01 -16.21
N GLU A 142 -4.31 -19.87 -15.59
CA GLU A 142 -4.12 -19.45 -14.19
C GLU A 142 -4.67 -18.05 -13.90
N MET A 143 -4.65 -17.15 -14.90
CA MET A 143 -5.20 -15.80 -14.78
C MET A 143 -6.63 -15.72 -15.31
N THR A 144 -6.96 -16.47 -16.36
CA THR A 144 -8.30 -16.48 -16.95
C THR A 144 -9.36 -16.91 -15.93
N GLN A 145 -9.08 -17.97 -15.17
CA GLN A 145 -10.07 -18.54 -14.25
C GLN A 145 -10.51 -17.57 -13.14
N PRO A 146 -9.60 -16.98 -12.34
CA PRO A 146 -9.98 -15.98 -11.35
C PRO A 146 -10.55 -14.69 -11.98
N ALA A 147 -10.11 -14.32 -13.20
CA ALA A 147 -10.64 -13.15 -13.90
C ALA A 147 -12.13 -13.29 -14.24
N VAL A 148 -12.52 -14.41 -14.85
CA VAL A 148 -13.91 -14.66 -15.26
C VAL A 148 -14.80 -14.84 -14.03
N LEU A 149 -14.37 -15.61 -13.02
CA LEU A 149 -15.11 -15.75 -11.76
C LEU A 149 -15.40 -14.38 -11.12
N THR A 150 -14.40 -13.50 -11.06
CA THR A 150 -14.57 -12.16 -10.49
C THR A 150 -15.57 -11.32 -11.29
N ALA A 151 -15.50 -11.34 -12.62
CA ALA A 151 -16.44 -10.62 -13.48
C ALA A 151 -17.89 -11.13 -13.34
N ASP A 152 -18.05 -12.45 -13.24
CA ASP A 152 -19.34 -13.12 -13.04
C ASP A 152 -19.99 -12.71 -11.71
N ILE A 153 -19.21 -12.74 -10.61
CA ILE A 153 -19.68 -12.33 -9.29
C ILE A 153 -19.95 -10.83 -9.21
N ALA A 154 -19.12 -10.00 -9.86
CA ALA A 154 -19.34 -8.56 -9.93
C ALA A 154 -20.66 -8.23 -10.65
N MET A 155 -20.96 -8.93 -11.75
CA MET A 155 -22.23 -8.78 -12.46
C MET A 155 -23.42 -9.27 -11.62
N MET A 156 -23.29 -10.42 -10.93
CA MET A 156 -24.33 -10.95 -10.06
C MET A 156 -24.67 -9.98 -8.92
N ARG A 157 -23.64 -9.45 -8.25
CA ARG A 157 -23.80 -8.46 -7.18
C ARG A 157 -24.43 -7.17 -7.71
N LEU A 158 -24.05 -6.73 -8.92
CA LEU A 158 -24.68 -5.59 -9.60
C LEU A 158 -26.16 -5.85 -9.90
N LEU A 159 -26.54 -7.02 -10.44
CA LEU A 159 -27.96 -7.34 -10.64
C LEU A 159 -28.73 -7.37 -9.31
N SER A 160 -28.11 -7.94 -8.28
CA SER A 160 -28.68 -8.02 -6.93
C SER A 160 -28.91 -6.65 -6.29
N SER A 161 -28.04 -5.66 -6.57
CA SER A 161 -28.20 -4.30 -6.03
C SER A 161 -29.42 -3.57 -6.59
N PHE A 162 -29.99 -4.04 -7.70
CA PHE A 162 -31.25 -3.56 -8.26
C PHE A 162 -32.42 -4.52 -7.97
N GLY A 163 -32.28 -5.38 -6.95
CA GLY A 163 -33.31 -6.32 -6.52
C GLY A 163 -33.55 -7.51 -7.46
N ILE A 164 -32.73 -7.69 -8.51
CA ILE A 164 -32.85 -8.80 -9.44
C ILE A 164 -32.17 -10.02 -8.81
N LYS A 165 -32.95 -11.04 -8.48
CA LYS A 165 -32.48 -12.30 -7.88
C LYS A 165 -32.79 -13.47 -8.81
N PRO A 166 -31.88 -14.45 -8.94
CA PRO A 166 -32.17 -15.68 -9.66
C PRO A 166 -33.06 -16.61 -8.82
N ASP A 167 -33.91 -17.37 -9.49
CA ASP A 167 -34.62 -18.52 -8.93
C ASP A 167 -33.83 -19.82 -9.14
N VAL A 168 -33.00 -19.86 -10.20
CA VAL A 168 -32.10 -20.97 -10.55
C VAL A 168 -30.78 -20.38 -11.01
N VAL A 169 -29.67 -21.07 -10.73
CA VAL A 169 -28.36 -20.70 -11.26
C VAL A 169 -27.73 -21.85 -12.02
N MET A 170 -26.98 -21.56 -13.06
CA MET A 170 -26.22 -22.55 -13.81
C MET A 170 -24.97 -21.93 -14.38
N GLY A 171 -23.93 -22.72 -14.62
CA GLY A 171 -22.67 -22.22 -15.14
C GLY A 171 -22.07 -23.17 -16.17
N HIS A 172 -21.30 -22.64 -17.11
CA HIS A 172 -20.64 -23.45 -18.13
C HIS A 172 -19.16 -23.62 -17.81
N SER A 173 -18.71 -24.86 -17.61
CA SER A 173 -17.35 -25.20 -17.21
C SER A 173 -16.92 -24.41 -15.97
N LEU A 174 -15.96 -23.49 -16.09
CA LEU A 174 -15.54 -22.57 -15.04
C LEU A 174 -16.72 -21.80 -14.40
N GLY A 175 -17.72 -21.41 -15.18
CA GLY A 175 -18.86 -20.64 -14.67
C GLY A 175 -19.67 -21.40 -13.61
N GLU A 176 -19.55 -22.73 -13.53
CA GLU A 176 -20.19 -23.54 -12.47
C GLU A 176 -19.69 -23.15 -11.07
N TYR A 177 -18.46 -22.65 -10.95
CA TYR A 177 -17.91 -22.13 -9.69
C TYR A 177 -18.58 -20.81 -9.29
N ALA A 178 -18.84 -19.92 -10.25
CA ALA A 178 -19.61 -18.70 -10.01
C ALA A 178 -21.06 -19.03 -9.62
N ALA A 179 -21.66 -20.01 -10.29
CA ALA A 179 -22.97 -20.54 -9.94
C ALA A 179 -22.99 -21.14 -8.52
N ALA A 180 -21.94 -21.85 -8.11
CA ALA A 180 -21.81 -22.43 -6.78
C ALA A 180 -21.68 -21.35 -5.69
N VAL A 181 -20.94 -20.27 -5.95
CA VAL A 181 -20.91 -19.08 -5.07
C VAL A 181 -22.29 -18.43 -4.98
N ALA A 182 -22.95 -18.23 -6.12
CA ALA A 182 -24.31 -17.67 -6.17
C ALA A 182 -25.30 -18.53 -5.38
N ALA A 183 -25.18 -19.86 -5.50
CA ALA A 183 -25.97 -20.85 -4.78
C ALA A 183 -25.64 -20.95 -3.28
N GLY A 184 -24.56 -20.31 -2.82
CA GLY A 184 -24.11 -20.36 -1.43
C GLY A 184 -23.51 -21.70 -1.01
N ILE A 185 -23.00 -22.49 -1.96
CA ILE A 185 -22.25 -23.73 -1.69
C ILE A 185 -20.93 -23.39 -0.99
N PHE A 186 -20.26 -22.33 -1.43
CA PHE A 186 -19.11 -21.73 -0.76
C PHE A 186 -19.10 -20.22 -1.04
N ASP A 187 -18.31 -19.46 -0.28
CA ASP A 187 -18.20 -18.00 -0.45
C ASP A 187 -17.26 -17.60 -1.60
N PHE A 188 -17.17 -16.29 -1.87
CA PHE A 188 -16.37 -15.77 -2.98
C PHE A 188 -14.87 -16.05 -2.82
N GLU A 189 -14.34 -15.99 -1.59
CA GLU A 189 -12.95 -16.31 -1.31
C GLU A 189 -12.62 -17.78 -1.60
N ASN A 190 -13.46 -18.70 -1.12
CA ASN A 190 -13.31 -20.12 -1.39
C ASN A 190 -13.53 -20.43 -2.88
N GLY A 191 -14.39 -19.67 -3.57
CA GLY A 191 -14.51 -19.71 -5.03
C GLY A 191 -13.21 -19.33 -5.73
N LEU A 192 -12.58 -18.22 -5.34
CA LEU A 192 -11.29 -17.78 -5.90
C LEU A 192 -10.18 -18.81 -5.64
N LYS A 193 -10.07 -19.29 -4.40
CA LYS A 193 -9.20 -20.40 -4.00
C LYS A 193 -9.42 -21.64 -4.88
N ALA A 194 -10.66 -22.06 -5.06
CA ALA A 194 -11.04 -23.22 -5.89
C ALA A 194 -10.61 -23.06 -7.35
N VAL A 195 -10.84 -21.89 -7.97
CA VAL A 195 -10.51 -21.70 -9.40
C VAL A 195 -9.03 -21.42 -9.64
N CYS A 196 -8.32 -20.77 -8.70
CA CYS A 196 -6.87 -20.60 -8.75
C CYS A 196 -6.17 -21.96 -8.68
N THR A 197 -6.56 -22.79 -7.70
CA THR A 197 -5.99 -24.13 -7.58
C THR A 197 -6.36 -25.00 -8.77
N ARG A 198 -7.61 -24.96 -9.24
CA ARG A 198 -8.05 -25.65 -10.46
C ARG A 198 -7.18 -25.27 -11.67
N GLY A 199 -6.95 -23.98 -11.87
CA GLY A 199 -6.09 -23.48 -12.94
C GLY A 199 -4.67 -24.01 -12.85
N LYS A 200 -4.09 -24.01 -11.64
CA LYS A 200 -2.73 -24.49 -11.35
C LYS A 200 -2.59 -26.00 -11.56
N VAL A 201 -3.43 -26.82 -10.91
CA VAL A 201 -3.32 -28.29 -11.02
C VAL A 201 -3.58 -28.76 -12.45
N MET A 202 -4.36 -28.03 -13.24
CA MET A 202 -4.59 -28.32 -14.65
C MET A 202 -3.45 -27.85 -15.56
N SER A 203 -2.68 -26.81 -15.19
CA SER A 203 -1.52 -26.34 -15.96
C SER A 203 -0.24 -27.12 -15.66
N GLU A 204 -0.11 -27.69 -14.45
CA GLU A 204 1.08 -28.41 -13.99
C GLU A 204 1.08 -29.92 -14.33
N ILE A 205 0.03 -30.42 -15.00
CA ILE A 205 -0.04 -31.82 -15.41
C ILE A 205 1.11 -32.14 -16.38
N LYS A 206 1.94 -33.11 -16.01
CA LYS A 206 2.99 -33.65 -16.89
C LYS A 206 2.45 -34.87 -17.63
N VAL A 207 2.03 -34.68 -18.88
CA VAL A 207 1.64 -35.74 -19.82
C VAL A 207 2.47 -35.62 -21.08
N GLU A 208 2.68 -36.73 -21.80
CA GLU A 208 3.45 -36.73 -23.05
C GLU A 208 2.78 -35.89 -24.15
N ASP A 209 1.45 -35.82 -24.12
CA ASP A 209 0.62 -35.03 -25.03
C ASP A 209 -0.44 -34.28 -24.21
N ASN A 210 -0.32 -32.94 -24.17
CA ASN A 210 -1.28 -32.05 -23.51
C ASN A 210 -2.66 -32.05 -24.19
N GLY A 211 -2.75 -32.60 -25.40
CA GLY A 211 -3.96 -32.70 -26.20
C GLY A 211 -4.41 -31.37 -26.80
N LYS A 212 -5.48 -31.44 -27.60
CA LYS A 212 -6.13 -30.29 -28.25
C LYS A 212 -7.64 -30.32 -28.03
N MET A 213 -8.29 -29.20 -28.31
CA MET A 213 -9.75 -29.10 -28.39
C MET A 213 -10.17 -28.50 -29.74
N ALA A 214 -11.32 -28.90 -30.26
CA ALA A 214 -11.87 -28.37 -31.50
C ALA A 214 -13.39 -28.21 -31.43
N SER A 215 -13.91 -27.12 -32.01
CA SER A 215 -15.33 -26.87 -32.19
C SER A 215 -15.78 -27.41 -33.55
N ILE A 216 -16.78 -28.29 -33.55
CA ILE A 216 -17.40 -28.88 -34.74
C ILE A 216 -18.79 -28.30 -34.90
N ALA A 217 -19.09 -27.72 -36.07
CA ALA A 217 -20.38 -27.12 -36.40
C ALA A 217 -21.44 -28.18 -36.77
N ALA A 218 -21.66 -29.13 -35.87
CA ALA A 218 -22.65 -30.21 -36.02
C ALA A 218 -23.18 -30.66 -34.64
N PRO A 219 -24.40 -31.23 -34.59
CA PRO A 219 -24.97 -31.78 -33.37
C PRO A 219 -24.20 -33.03 -32.90
N VAL A 220 -24.31 -33.33 -31.60
CA VAL A 220 -23.56 -34.40 -30.94
C VAL A 220 -23.87 -35.79 -31.52
N ASP A 221 -25.13 -36.04 -31.90
CA ASP A 221 -25.59 -37.29 -32.52
C ASP A 221 -24.94 -37.56 -33.89
N ARG A 222 -24.48 -36.51 -34.58
CA ARG A 222 -23.70 -36.62 -35.82
C ARG A 222 -22.19 -36.69 -35.56
N VAL A 223 -21.70 -36.01 -34.52
CA VAL A 223 -20.26 -35.92 -34.23
C VAL A 223 -19.75 -37.18 -33.54
N GLU A 224 -20.43 -37.62 -32.48
CA GLU A 224 -19.96 -38.70 -31.59
C GLU A 224 -19.75 -40.05 -32.31
N PRO A 225 -20.64 -40.51 -33.23
CA PRO A 225 -20.42 -41.76 -33.96
C PRO A 225 -19.19 -41.72 -34.88
N GLU A 226 -18.88 -40.56 -35.46
CA GLU A 226 -17.75 -40.41 -36.39
C GLU A 226 -16.40 -40.43 -35.66
N LEU A 227 -16.36 -40.07 -34.38
CA LEU A 227 -15.12 -40.09 -33.59
C LEU A 227 -14.53 -41.50 -33.44
N VAL A 228 -15.35 -42.54 -33.55
CA VAL A 228 -14.91 -43.95 -33.52
C VAL A 228 -13.97 -44.28 -34.69
N ARG A 229 -14.03 -43.52 -35.78
CA ARG A 229 -13.20 -43.71 -36.98
C ARG A 229 -11.80 -43.09 -36.83
N ILE A 230 -11.58 -42.29 -35.79
CA ILE A 230 -10.30 -41.64 -35.53
C ILE A 230 -9.40 -42.58 -34.75
N ASN A 231 -8.16 -42.74 -35.22
CA ASN A 231 -7.17 -43.51 -34.49
C ASN A 231 -6.58 -42.66 -33.34
N GLY A 232 -6.72 -43.13 -32.11
CA GLY A 232 -6.29 -42.42 -30.90
C GLY A 232 -7.45 -41.91 -30.04
N TYR A 233 -7.13 -41.27 -28.91
CA TYR A 233 -8.14 -40.79 -27.96
C TYR A 233 -8.72 -39.44 -28.38
N VAL A 234 -10.03 -39.39 -28.65
CA VAL A 234 -10.82 -38.18 -28.83
C VAL A 234 -12.25 -38.41 -28.32
N ALA A 235 -12.79 -37.45 -27.58
CA ALA A 235 -14.12 -37.54 -26.98
C ALA A 235 -14.84 -36.19 -27.05
N VAL A 236 -16.16 -36.20 -26.83
CA VAL A 236 -16.96 -34.98 -26.72
C VAL A 236 -16.66 -34.31 -25.38
N ALA A 237 -16.18 -33.06 -25.43
CA ALA A 237 -15.87 -32.24 -24.26
C ALA A 237 -17.01 -31.30 -23.87
N ASN A 238 -17.72 -30.73 -24.85
CA ASN A 238 -18.85 -29.86 -24.57
C ASN A 238 -19.99 -30.09 -25.57
N LYS A 239 -21.20 -30.31 -25.03
CA LYS A 239 -22.44 -30.39 -25.81
C LYS A 239 -23.14 -29.04 -25.72
N ASN A 240 -22.67 -28.08 -26.53
CA ASN A 240 -22.97 -26.65 -26.38
C ASN A 240 -24.33 -26.24 -26.95
N CYS A 241 -24.69 -26.67 -28.15
CA CYS A 241 -26.02 -26.44 -28.72
C CYS A 241 -26.30 -27.45 -29.86
N PRO A 242 -27.55 -27.56 -30.34
CA PRO A 242 -27.91 -28.45 -31.46
C PRO A 242 -27.12 -28.22 -32.76
N THR A 243 -26.33 -27.16 -32.87
CA THR A 243 -25.50 -26.90 -34.06
C THR A 243 -24.00 -26.89 -33.75
N GLN A 244 -23.58 -27.16 -32.52
CA GLN A 244 -22.18 -27.08 -32.11
C GLN A 244 -21.82 -28.09 -31.02
N THR A 245 -20.78 -28.88 -31.30
CA THR A 245 -20.17 -29.84 -30.36
C THR A 245 -18.67 -29.56 -30.27
N VAL A 246 -18.11 -29.55 -29.06
CA VAL A 246 -16.67 -29.43 -28.85
C VAL A 246 -16.10 -30.79 -28.53
N ILE A 247 -15.00 -31.15 -29.19
CA ILE A 247 -14.25 -32.38 -28.96
C ILE A 247 -12.90 -32.07 -28.31
N ALA A 248 -12.37 -33.01 -27.52
CA ALA A 248 -11.06 -32.93 -26.89
C ALA A 248 -10.38 -34.30 -26.86
N GLY A 249 -9.05 -34.32 -26.98
CA GLY A 249 -8.29 -35.57 -27.03
C GLY A 249 -6.81 -35.35 -27.32
N GLY A 250 -6.11 -36.42 -27.69
CA GLY A 250 -4.71 -36.36 -28.12
C GLY A 250 -4.55 -35.46 -29.35
N SER A 251 -3.44 -34.74 -29.43
CA SER A 251 -3.18 -33.71 -30.44
C SER A 251 -3.38 -34.23 -31.86
N LYS A 252 -2.79 -35.39 -32.17
CA LYS A 252 -2.93 -36.02 -33.49
C LYS A 252 -4.37 -36.47 -33.77
N ALA A 253 -5.04 -37.06 -32.79
CA ALA A 253 -6.42 -37.53 -32.95
C ALA A 253 -7.38 -36.37 -33.23
N VAL A 254 -7.19 -35.23 -32.57
CA VAL A 254 -7.99 -34.01 -32.81
C VAL A 254 -7.68 -33.40 -34.18
N ASP A 255 -6.43 -33.36 -34.61
CA ASP A 255 -6.06 -32.89 -35.95
C ASP A 255 -6.68 -33.76 -37.05
N ASP A 256 -6.63 -35.09 -36.87
CA ASP A 256 -7.25 -36.05 -37.79
C ASP A 256 -8.79 -35.90 -37.79
N ALA A 257 -9.41 -35.62 -36.64
CA ALA A 257 -10.84 -35.33 -36.54
C ALA A 257 -11.23 -34.02 -37.23
N ILE A 258 -10.46 -32.94 -37.07
CA ILE A 258 -10.67 -31.66 -37.77
C ILE A 258 -10.64 -31.90 -39.28
N LYS A 259 -9.62 -32.63 -39.77
CA LYS A 259 -9.48 -32.95 -41.18
C LYS A 259 -10.69 -33.76 -41.69
N MET A 260 -11.06 -34.82 -40.97
CA MET A 260 -12.20 -35.67 -41.34
C MET A 260 -13.50 -34.86 -41.47
N PHE A 261 -13.85 -34.05 -40.47
CA PHE A 261 -15.07 -33.24 -40.54
C PHE A 261 -15.01 -32.16 -41.63
N THR A 262 -13.84 -31.56 -41.86
CA THR A 262 -13.63 -30.60 -42.95
C THR A 262 -13.83 -31.27 -44.31
N ASP A 263 -13.30 -32.49 -44.51
CA ASP A 263 -13.48 -33.27 -45.74
C ASP A 263 -14.96 -33.67 -45.94
N MET A 264 -15.74 -33.80 -44.87
CA MET A 264 -17.19 -34.02 -44.90
C MET A 264 -18.00 -32.72 -45.15
N GLY A 265 -17.33 -31.58 -45.37
CA GLY A 265 -17.96 -30.28 -45.55
C GLY A 265 -18.52 -29.65 -44.27
N ILE A 266 -18.12 -30.17 -43.10
CA ILE A 266 -18.52 -29.66 -41.79
C ILE A 266 -17.41 -28.76 -41.26
N GLN A 267 -17.74 -27.54 -40.85
CA GLN A 267 -16.76 -26.63 -40.28
C GLN A 267 -16.22 -27.18 -38.94
N ALA A 268 -14.91 -27.38 -38.89
CA ALA A 268 -14.18 -27.81 -37.69
C ALA A 268 -13.01 -26.84 -37.41
N VAL A 269 -12.96 -26.28 -36.21
CA VAL A 269 -11.97 -25.24 -35.86
C VAL A 269 -11.31 -25.57 -34.53
N GLN A 270 -9.98 -25.58 -34.48
CA GLN A 270 -9.23 -25.75 -33.25
C GLN A 270 -9.49 -24.58 -32.28
N ILE A 271 -9.65 -24.91 -31.00
CA ILE A 271 -9.81 -23.93 -29.92
C ILE A 271 -8.43 -23.65 -29.28
N PRO A 272 -8.03 -22.39 -29.10
CA PRO A 272 -6.73 -22.04 -28.53
C PRO A 272 -6.72 -22.20 -27.00
N VAL A 273 -6.41 -23.40 -26.53
CA VAL A 273 -6.27 -23.75 -25.10
C VAL A 273 -4.97 -24.51 -24.85
N SER A 274 -4.50 -24.51 -23.60
CA SER A 274 -3.23 -25.15 -23.23
C SER A 274 -3.31 -26.68 -23.14
N HIS A 275 -4.49 -27.22 -22.83
CA HIS A 275 -4.73 -28.66 -22.67
C HIS A 275 -6.11 -29.05 -23.18
N ALA A 276 -6.31 -30.35 -23.43
CA ALA A 276 -7.60 -30.97 -23.72
C ALA A 276 -8.50 -31.06 -22.47
N PHE A 277 -9.08 -29.93 -22.05
CA PHE A 277 -10.01 -29.86 -20.92
C PHE A 277 -11.27 -30.71 -21.13
N HIS A 278 -11.92 -31.14 -20.03
CA HIS A 278 -13.12 -31.99 -20.07
C HIS A 278 -12.88 -33.34 -20.79
N SER A 279 -11.68 -33.90 -20.59
CA SER A 279 -11.29 -35.19 -21.16
C SER A 279 -10.42 -35.99 -20.19
N ALA A 280 -10.12 -37.24 -20.54
CA ALA A 280 -9.22 -38.10 -19.76
C ALA A 280 -7.78 -37.54 -19.66
N ILE A 281 -7.36 -36.64 -20.56
CA ILE A 281 -6.02 -36.03 -20.54
C ILE A 281 -5.77 -35.27 -19.23
N VAL A 282 -6.80 -34.62 -18.67
CA VAL A 282 -6.68 -33.82 -17.44
C VAL A 282 -7.08 -34.58 -16.17
N ARG A 283 -7.43 -35.87 -16.28
CA ARG A 283 -7.75 -36.74 -15.14
C ARG A 283 -6.65 -36.80 -14.07
N PRO A 284 -5.34 -36.76 -14.41
CA PRO A 284 -4.28 -36.76 -13.38
C PRO A 284 -4.35 -35.60 -12.39
N ALA A 285 -5.01 -34.49 -12.71
CA ALA A 285 -5.21 -33.38 -11.76
C ALA A 285 -6.28 -33.66 -10.70
N MET A 286 -7.17 -34.64 -10.91
CA MET A 286 -8.33 -34.87 -10.02
C MET A 286 -7.94 -35.17 -8.57
N PRO A 287 -6.96 -36.04 -8.26
CA PRO A 287 -6.60 -36.34 -6.87
C PRO A 287 -6.05 -35.13 -6.12
N GLN A 288 -5.17 -34.35 -6.76
CA GLN A 288 -4.63 -33.12 -6.18
C GLN A 288 -5.72 -32.08 -5.97
N TYR A 289 -6.65 -31.97 -6.93
CA TYR A 289 -7.77 -31.05 -6.82
C TYR A 289 -8.75 -31.46 -5.71
N ARG A 290 -9.04 -32.76 -5.58
CA ARG A 290 -9.86 -33.31 -4.50
C ARG A 290 -9.26 -32.98 -3.14
N ALA A 291 -7.98 -33.28 -2.95
CA ALA A 291 -7.27 -32.99 -1.70
C ALA A 291 -7.35 -31.51 -1.31
N PHE A 292 -7.30 -30.62 -2.30
CA PHE A 292 -7.50 -29.19 -2.06
C PHE A 292 -8.95 -28.84 -1.69
N LEU A 293 -9.95 -29.33 -2.43
CA LEU A 293 -11.35 -29.05 -2.13
C LEU A 293 -11.78 -29.56 -0.75
N ASP A 294 -11.13 -30.61 -0.24
CA ASP A 294 -11.33 -31.10 1.12
C ASP A 294 -10.91 -30.11 2.21
N THR A 295 -10.03 -29.17 1.89
CA THR A 295 -9.63 -28.08 2.81
C THR A 295 -10.65 -26.94 2.86
N LEU A 296 -11.60 -26.89 1.92
CA LEU A 296 -12.59 -25.83 1.83
C LEU A 296 -13.92 -26.26 2.48
N THR A 297 -14.64 -25.28 3.02
CA THR A 297 -15.96 -25.48 3.60
C THR A 297 -17.03 -25.47 2.50
N PHE A 298 -17.81 -26.55 2.41
CA PHE A 298 -18.94 -26.67 1.49
C PHE A 298 -20.27 -26.73 2.26
N HIS A 299 -21.30 -26.12 1.68
CA HIS A 299 -22.66 -26.08 2.20
C HIS A 299 -23.66 -26.62 1.18
N ALA A 300 -24.83 -27.03 1.66
CA ALA A 300 -25.96 -27.35 0.79
C ALA A 300 -26.37 -26.11 -0.02
N PRO A 301 -26.74 -26.25 -1.31
CA PRO A 301 -27.18 -25.14 -2.13
C PRO A 301 -28.43 -24.47 -1.54
N LYS A 302 -28.43 -23.14 -1.42
CA LYS A 302 -29.57 -22.35 -0.96
C LYS A 302 -30.60 -22.09 -2.07
N MET A 303 -30.25 -22.38 -3.31
CA MET A 303 -31.13 -22.34 -4.48
C MET A 303 -30.75 -23.45 -5.47
N PRO A 304 -31.66 -23.85 -6.37
CA PRO A 304 -31.36 -24.84 -7.40
C PRO A 304 -30.18 -24.43 -8.28
N ILE A 305 -29.22 -25.35 -8.42
CA ILE A 305 -28.05 -25.23 -9.28
C ILE A 305 -27.86 -26.50 -10.08
N THR A 306 -27.72 -26.39 -11.40
CA THR A 306 -27.48 -27.57 -12.26
C THR A 306 -25.98 -27.91 -12.32
N THR A 307 -25.66 -29.20 -12.39
CA THR A 307 -24.28 -29.66 -12.57
C THR A 307 -23.93 -29.87 -14.04
N ASN A 308 -22.68 -29.60 -14.40
CA ASN A 308 -22.16 -29.87 -15.74
C ASN A 308 -22.04 -31.36 -16.09
N VAL A 309 -21.92 -32.22 -15.08
CA VAL A 309 -21.64 -33.65 -15.26
C VAL A 309 -22.92 -34.44 -15.60
N THR A 310 -23.99 -34.27 -14.80
CA THR A 310 -25.23 -35.05 -14.97
C THR A 310 -26.35 -34.26 -15.65
N ALA A 311 -26.21 -32.93 -15.70
CA ALA A 311 -27.25 -31.95 -16.05
C ALA A 311 -28.49 -31.93 -15.15
N GLU A 312 -28.43 -32.59 -14.00
CA GLU A 312 -29.46 -32.52 -12.95
C GLU A 312 -29.10 -31.43 -11.92
N PHE A 313 -29.98 -31.19 -10.95
CA PHE A 313 -29.65 -30.30 -9.82
C PHE A 313 -28.66 -30.97 -8.87
N TYR A 314 -27.76 -30.18 -8.30
CA TYR A 314 -26.84 -30.66 -7.25
C TYR A 314 -27.61 -31.24 -6.05
N PRO A 315 -27.09 -32.30 -5.41
CA PRO A 315 -27.63 -32.81 -4.16
C PRO A 315 -27.37 -31.82 -3.00
N SER A 316 -28.05 -32.02 -1.88
CA SER A 316 -27.80 -31.23 -0.66
C SER A 316 -26.59 -31.68 0.15
N ASP A 317 -26.02 -32.84 -0.16
CA ASP A 317 -24.88 -33.44 0.55
C ASP A 317 -23.55 -32.83 0.07
N PRO A 318 -22.82 -32.08 0.94
CA PRO A 318 -21.57 -31.42 0.57
C PRO A 318 -20.50 -32.34 -0.02
N GLU A 319 -20.40 -33.59 0.43
CA GLU A 319 -19.37 -34.51 -0.08
C GLU A 319 -19.69 -34.96 -1.51
N LYS A 320 -20.97 -35.20 -1.81
CA LYS A 320 -21.40 -35.49 -3.19
C LYS A 320 -21.24 -34.27 -4.11
N ILE A 321 -21.41 -33.05 -3.58
CA ILE A 321 -21.14 -31.81 -4.33
C ILE A 321 -19.65 -31.75 -4.69
N LYS A 322 -18.75 -31.99 -3.73
CA LYS A 322 -17.30 -32.05 -3.98
C LYS A 322 -16.95 -33.11 -5.03
N ASP A 323 -17.51 -34.32 -4.92
CA ASP A 323 -17.29 -35.38 -5.90
C ASP A 323 -17.67 -34.95 -7.31
N LEU A 324 -18.84 -34.32 -7.48
CA LEU A 324 -19.29 -33.80 -8.77
C LEU A 324 -18.36 -32.70 -9.30
N MET A 325 -17.90 -31.78 -8.45
CA MET A 325 -16.99 -30.69 -8.85
C MET A 325 -15.59 -31.18 -9.22
N VAL A 326 -15.06 -32.20 -8.54
CA VAL A 326 -13.79 -32.87 -8.94
C VAL A 326 -13.99 -33.60 -10.25
N THR A 327 -15.11 -34.32 -10.41
CA THR A 327 -15.45 -35.08 -11.61
C THR A 327 -15.57 -34.17 -12.84
N GLN A 328 -16.11 -32.96 -12.66
CA GLN A 328 -16.33 -31.97 -13.71
C GLN A 328 -15.09 -31.69 -14.59
N ILE A 329 -13.89 -31.67 -14.01
CA ILE A 329 -12.69 -31.24 -14.75
C ILE A 329 -12.36 -32.18 -15.92
N SER A 330 -12.75 -33.46 -15.83
CA SER A 330 -12.45 -34.50 -16.82
C SER A 330 -13.67 -35.03 -17.56
N HIS A 331 -14.87 -34.53 -17.26
CA HIS A 331 -16.13 -34.96 -17.86
C HIS A 331 -16.72 -33.90 -18.77
N SER A 332 -17.52 -34.35 -19.73
CA SER A 332 -18.20 -33.50 -20.72
C SER A 332 -19.13 -32.49 -20.03
N VAL A 333 -19.20 -31.27 -20.59
CA VAL A 333 -20.18 -30.26 -20.17
C VAL A 333 -21.51 -30.52 -20.89
N GLU A 334 -22.51 -31.00 -20.14
CA GLU A 334 -23.86 -31.33 -20.61
C GLU A 334 -24.76 -30.08 -20.74
N TRP A 335 -24.35 -29.06 -21.50
CA TRP A 335 -25.02 -27.76 -21.51
C TRP A 335 -26.43 -27.78 -22.10
N ILE A 336 -26.65 -28.49 -23.22
CA ILE A 336 -27.99 -28.65 -23.83
C ILE A 336 -28.98 -29.22 -22.81
N LYS A 337 -28.59 -30.30 -22.12
CA LYS A 337 -29.44 -30.96 -21.14
C LYS A 337 -29.66 -30.08 -19.91
N GLN A 338 -28.66 -29.32 -19.45
CA GLN A 338 -28.84 -28.36 -18.34
C GLN A 338 -29.87 -27.29 -18.68
N LEU A 339 -29.84 -26.74 -19.90
CA LEU A 339 -30.84 -25.76 -20.34
C LEU A 339 -32.25 -26.35 -20.37
N GLN A 340 -32.39 -27.60 -20.82
CA GLN A 340 -33.65 -28.32 -20.81
C GLN A 340 -34.16 -28.55 -19.38
N THR A 341 -33.33 -29.09 -18.49
CA THR A 341 -33.65 -29.27 -17.05
C THR A 341 -34.10 -27.96 -16.41
N THR A 342 -33.40 -26.87 -16.68
CA THR A 342 -33.72 -25.55 -16.15
C THR A 342 -35.04 -25.01 -16.73
N TYR A 343 -35.29 -25.16 -18.03
CA TYR A 343 -36.57 -24.82 -18.66
C TYR A 343 -37.73 -25.60 -18.06
N ASP A 344 -37.55 -26.91 -17.86
CA ASP A 344 -38.57 -27.82 -17.30
C ASP A 344 -38.89 -27.50 -15.83
N SER A 345 -37.97 -26.86 -15.10
CA SER A 345 -38.20 -26.34 -13.74
C SER A 345 -39.10 -25.08 -13.67
N GLY A 346 -39.51 -24.56 -14.84
CA GLY A 346 -40.40 -23.41 -15.00
C GLY A 346 -39.69 -22.09 -15.28
N VAL A 347 -38.37 -22.09 -15.50
CA VAL A 347 -37.62 -20.88 -15.90
C VAL A 347 -38.05 -20.41 -17.28
N ARG A 348 -38.25 -19.11 -17.45
CA ARG A 348 -38.57 -18.48 -18.73
C ARG A 348 -37.66 -17.30 -19.09
N LEU A 349 -36.96 -16.73 -18.11
CA LEU A 349 -35.95 -15.70 -18.35
C LEU A 349 -34.56 -16.25 -18.06
N PHE A 350 -33.72 -16.32 -19.09
CA PHE A 350 -32.33 -16.74 -18.99
C PHE A 350 -31.43 -15.51 -19.14
N VAL A 351 -30.69 -15.18 -18.09
CA VAL A 351 -29.80 -14.01 -18.05
C VAL A 351 -28.37 -14.51 -17.99
N GLU A 352 -27.59 -14.29 -19.03
CA GLU A 352 -26.14 -14.50 -18.98
C GLU A 352 -25.52 -13.43 -18.07
N CYS A 353 -24.93 -13.88 -16.97
CA CYS A 353 -24.43 -13.06 -15.87
C CYS A 353 -22.90 -13.10 -15.87
N GLY A 354 -22.28 -12.29 -16.72
CA GLY A 354 -20.83 -12.29 -16.91
C GLY A 354 -20.41 -11.56 -18.19
N PRO A 355 -19.12 -11.64 -18.58
CA PRO A 355 -18.61 -10.96 -19.76
C PRO A 355 -19.03 -11.63 -21.08
N LYS A 356 -19.23 -10.82 -22.14
CA LYS A 356 -19.71 -11.25 -23.47
C LYS A 356 -21.12 -11.89 -23.43
N ARG A 357 -21.48 -12.56 -24.54
CA ARG A 357 -22.82 -13.14 -24.81
C ARG A 357 -22.77 -14.58 -25.30
N VAL A 358 -21.77 -15.34 -24.84
CA VAL A 358 -21.49 -16.68 -25.38
C VAL A 358 -22.64 -17.62 -25.05
N LEU A 359 -23.07 -17.66 -23.79
CA LEU A 359 -24.14 -18.54 -23.34
C LEU A 359 -25.50 -18.13 -23.88
N SER A 360 -25.72 -16.84 -24.11
CA SER A 360 -26.95 -16.31 -24.69
C SER A 360 -27.15 -16.84 -26.11
N ALA A 361 -26.07 -16.93 -26.90
CA ALA A 361 -26.11 -17.53 -28.23
C ALA A 361 -26.40 -19.04 -28.16
N LEU A 362 -25.76 -19.76 -27.23
CA LEU A 362 -25.97 -21.20 -27.04
C LEU A 362 -27.40 -21.51 -26.56
N ALA A 363 -27.91 -20.74 -25.61
CA ALA A 363 -29.26 -20.90 -25.06
C ALA A 363 -30.33 -20.56 -26.10
N SER A 364 -30.15 -19.46 -26.85
CA SER A 364 -31.09 -19.09 -27.92
C SER A 364 -31.17 -20.14 -29.03
N ASN A 365 -30.05 -20.79 -29.36
CA ASN A 365 -30.01 -21.86 -30.36
C ASN A 365 -30.64 -23.15 -29.82
N THR A 366 -30.32 -23.52 -28.58
CA THR A 366 -30.82 -24.75 -27.94
C THR A 366 -32.32 -24.71 -27.70
N LEU A 367 -32.85 -23.57 -27.27
CA LEU A 367 -34.26 -23.37 -26.95
C LEU A 367 -35.00 -22.64 -28.08
N ALA A 368 -34.52 -22.71 -29.31
CA ALA A 368 -35.09 -21.99 -30.46
C ALA A 368 -36.56 -22.37 -30.75
N ASP A 369 -36.98 -23.57 -30.33
CA ASP A 369 -38.35 -24.07 -30.45
C ASP A 369 -39.28 -23.52 -29.34
N LYS A 370 -38.72 -22.96 -28.27
CA LYS A 370 -39.48 -22.40 -27.13
C LYS A 370 -39.81 -20.95 -27.40
N LYS A 371 -41.10 -20.64 -27.55
CA LYS A 371 -41.60 -19.28 -27.83
C LYS A 371 -41.91 -18.46 -26.57
N ASP A 372 -41.92 -19.11 -25.41
CA ASP A 372 -42.30 -18.53 -24.13
C ASP A 372 -41.10 -18.07 -23.28
N ILE A 373 -39.89 -18.07 -23.86
CA ILE A 373 -38.66 -17.69 -23.17
C ILE A 373 -38.10 -16.36 -23.67
N LYS A 374 -37.22 -15.75 -22.87
CA LYS A 374 -36.27 -14.73 -23.33
C LYS A 374 -34.87 -15.06 -22.83
N VAL A 375 -33.90 -14.83 -23.69
CA VAL A 375 -32.47 -14.97 -23.40
C VAL A 375 -31.82 -13.59 -23.51
N LEU A 376 -31.18 -13.15 -22.43
CA LEU A 376 -30.65 -11.80 -22.27
C LEU A 376 -29.20 -11.85 -21.83
N ALA A 377 -28.38 -10.93 -22.34
CA ALA A 377 -26.98 -10.77 -21.95
C ALA A 377 -26.80 -9.53 -21.06
N SER A 378 -25.84 -9.58 -20.14
CA SER A 378 -25.54 -8.46 -19.24
C SER A 378 -24.40 -7.56 -19.70
N ASN A 379 -23.53 -8.04 -20.60
CA ASN A 379 -22.30 -7.35 -20.96
C ASN A 379 -21.81 -7.71 -22.38
N HIS A 380 -21.27 -6.76 -23.15
CA HIS A 380 -20.66 -7.07 -24.44
C HIS A 380 -19.60 -6.05 -24.86
N PRO A 381 -18.38 -6.46 -25.25
CA PRO A 381 -17.27 -5.53 -25.55
C PRO A 381 -17.58 -4.56 -26.69
N LYS A 382 -18.28 -5.00 -27.74
CA LYS A 382 -18.61 -4.13 -28.89
C LYS A 382 -19.73 -3.12 -28.61
N LYS A 383 -20.62 -3.42 -27.66
CA LYS A 383 -21.77 -2.56 -27.33
C LYS A 383 -21.47 -1.67 -26.11
N GLY A 384 -20.50 -2.06 -25.29
CA GLY A 384 -20.19 -1.45 -24.00
C GLY A 384 -21.00 -2.10 -22.89
N GLY A 385 -20.38 -2.30 -21.72
CA GLY A 385 -21.01 -2.90 -20.56
C GLY A 385 -22.18 -2.08 -20.04
N ILE A 386 -22.02 -0.76 -19.94
CA ILE A 386 -23.09 0.14 -19.46
C ILE A 386 -24.33 0.07 -20.39
N VAL A 387 -24.12 0.09 -21.70
CA VAL A 387 -25.21 0.09 -22.69
C VAL A 387 -25.93 -1.25 -22.71
N GLU A 388 -25.19 -2.36 -22.69
CA GLU A 388 -25.76 -3.71 -22.62
C GLU A 388 -26.57 -3.90 -21.33
N PHE A 389 -26.04 -3.43 -20.19
CA PHE A 389 -26.70 -3.54 -18.90
C PHE A 389 -28.00 -2.73 -18.82
N ASN A 390 -28.03 -1.50 -19.36
CA ASN A 390 -29.26 -0.72 -19.46
C ASN A 390 -30.31 -1.38 -20.37
N ASP A 391 -29.85 -2.06 -21.43
CA ASP A 391 -30.73 -2.79 -22.34
C ASP A 391 -31.33 -4.03 -21.67
N LEU A 392 -30.54 -4.73 -20.85
CA LEU A 392 -31.00 -5.80 -19.99
C LEU A 392 -32.11 -5.30 -19.03
N PHE A 393 -31.96 -4.14 -18.40
CA PHE A 393 -32.98 -3.57 -17.51
C PHE A 393 -34.31 -3.34 -18.22
N ALA A 394 -34.30 -2.73 -19.40
CA ALA A 394 -35.50 -2.53 -20.19
C ALA A 394 -36.18 -3.87 -20.54
N ASN A 395 -35.39 -4.89 -20.91
CA ASN A 395 -35.91 -6.22 -21.20
C ASN A 395 -36.48 -6.93 -19.96
N LEU A 396 -35.85 -6.79 -18.79
CA LEU A 396 -36.33 -7.39 -17.54
C LEU A 396 -37.65 -6.75 -17.10
N ILE A 397 -37.75 -5.42 -17.11
CA ILE A 397 -38.98 -4.69 -16.78
C ILE A 397 -40.12 -5.08 -17.74
N SER A 398 -39.86 -5.11 -19.04
CA SER A 398 -40.85 -5.54 -20.04
C SER A 398 -41.21 -7.03 -19.96
N SER A 399 -40.52 -7.79 -19.12
CA SER A 399 -40.81 -9.19 -18.82
C SER A 399 -41.46 -9.38 -17.45
N GLY A 400 -41.86 -8.29 -16.76
CA GLY A 400 -42.53 -8.34 -15.46
C GLY A 400 -41.59 -8.42 -14.25
N ILE A 401 -40.28 -8.19 -14.44
CA ILE A 401 -39.34 -8.09 -13.32
C ILE A 401 -39.33 -6.65 -12.79
N HIS A 402 -39.72 -6.49 -11.53
CA HIS A 402 -39.60 -5.22 -10.84
C HIS A 402 -38.16 -4.98 -10.41
N LEU A 403 -37.64 -3.81 -10.75
CA LEU A 403 -36.33 -3.34 -10.28
C LEU A 403 -36.51 -2.53 -8.99
N ASP A 404 -35.59 -2.75 -8.06
CA ASP A 404 -35.46 -1.94 -6.87
C ASP A 404 -34.55 -0.75 -7.17
N TRP A 405 -35.15 0.44 -7.18
CA TRP A 405 -34.45 1.71 -7.39
C TRP A 405 -34.14 2.42 -6.06
N THR A 406 -34.42 1.80 -4.91
CA THR A 406 -34.09 2.40 -3.62
C THR A 406 -32.57 2.59 -3.53
N GLY A 407 -32.13 3.81 -3.20
CA GLY A 407 -30.69 4.13 -3.13
C GLY A 407 -30.00 4.42 -4.46
N THR A 408 -30.73 4.60 -5.56
CA THR A 408 -30.15 5.03 -6.86
C THR A 408 -30.21 6.55 -7.08
N ASP A 409 -30.31 7.34 -6.01
CA ASP A 409 -30.17 8.80 -6.09
C ASP A 409 -28.69 9.13 -6.30
N MET A 410 -28.36 9.82 -7.39
CA MET A 410 -26.97 10.23 -7.66
C MET A 410 -26.42 11.20 -6.59
N TYR A 411 -27.29 11.80 -5.78
CA TYR A 411 -26.95 12.83 -4.80
C TYR A 411 -27.36 12.50 -3.36
N GLY A 412 -27.88 11.30 -3.10
CA GLY A 412 -28.22 10.84 -1.75
C GLY A 412 -27.11 10.00 -1.14
N ASP A 413 -27.10 9.81 0.19
CA ASP A 413 -26.00 9.12 0.90
C ASP A 413 -25.98 7.58 0.68
N ASN A 414 -26.66 7.05 -0.34
CA ASN A 414 -26.62 5.64 -0.73
C ASN A 414 -25.66 5.42 -1.93
N HIS A 415 -24.66 4.55 -1.71
CA HIS A 415 -23.45 4.38 -2.53
C HIS A 415 -23.61 3.50 -3.79
N THR A 416 -24.72 3.60 -4.55
CA THR A 416 -24.92 2.74 -5.75
C THR A 416 -23.96 3.08 -6.88
N PHE A 417 -23.77 4.38 -7.15
CA PHE A 417 -22.87 4.85 -8.18
C PHE A 417 -21.45 5.02 -7.65
N ASN A 418 -20.47 4.75 -8.49
CA ASN A 418 -19.08 5.00 -8.17
C ASN A 418 -18.88 6.52 -7.98
N PRO A 419 -18.25 6.99 -6.89
CA PRO A 419 -17.98 8.40 -6.66
C PRO A 419 -17.29 9.10 -7.84
N ALA A 420 -16.43 8.39 -8.57
CA ALA A 420 -15.79 8.88 -9.80
C ALA A 420 -16.78 9.25 -10.88
N PHE A 421 -17.77 8.39 -11.10
CA PHE A 421 -18.82 8.63 -12.08
C PHE A 421 -19.72 9.79 -11.64
N VAL A 422 -20.06 9.87 -10.34
CA VAL A 422 -20.85 10.99 -9.82
C VAL A 422 -20.11 12.32 -10.03
N ASN A 423 -18.82 12.38 -9.68
CA ASN A 423 -17.98 13.57 -9.89
C ASN A 423 -17.88 13.95 -11.38
N TRP A 424 -17.73 12.95 -12.26
CA TRP A 424 -17.69 13.16 -13.71
C TRP A 424 -19.01 13.71 -14.28
N VAL A 425 -20.16 13.11 -13.95
CA VAL A 425 -21.48 13.53 -14.46
C VAL A 425 -21.89 14.90 -13.92
N THR A 426 -21.50 15.24 -12.68
CA THR A 426 -21.87 16.51 -12.04
C THR A 426 -20.99 17.69 -12.44
N GLY A 427 -19.93 17.46 -13.23
CA GLY A 427 -19.02 18.50 -13.70
C GLY A 427 -17.92 18.88 -12.70
N ASN A 428 -17.77 18.15 -11.60
CA ASN A 428 -16.67 18.26 -10.65
C ASN A 428 -15.53 17.27 -11.03
N ALA A 429 -15.11 17.27 -12.28
CA ALA A 429 -14.13 16.30 -12.79
C ALA A 429 -12.71 16.61 -12.28
N THR A 430 -12.30 15.92 -11.22
CA THR A 430 -10.90 15.62 -10.89
C THR A 430 -10.76 14.08 -10.90
N PRO A 431 -9.64 13.50 -11.41
CA PRO A 431 -9.50 12.05 -11.52
C PRO A 431 -9.67 11.36 -10.16
N VAL A 432 -10.45 10.28 -10.11
CA VAL A 432 -10.61 9.49 -8.88
C VAL A 432 -9.49 8.46 -8.78
N GLU A 433 -8.63 8.67 -7.78
CA GLU A 433 -7.88 7.58 -7.17
C GLU A 433 -8.84 6.69 -6.37
N LYS A 434 -8.73 5.37 -6.56
CA LYS A 434 -9.54 4.37 -5.84
C LYS A 434 -9.47 4.62 -4.32
N THR A 435 -10.63 4.80 -3.69
CA THR A 435 -10.78 4.75 -2.23
C THR A 435 -11.58 3.51 -1.84
N GLU A 436 -10.96 2.63 -1.04
CA GLU A 436 -11.66 1.54 -0.35
C GLU A 436 -12.65 2.15 0.67
N GLY A 437 -13.88 1.61 0.68
CA GLY A 437 -15.09 2.30 1.16
C GLY A 437 -15.13 2.80 2.61
N THR A 438 -15.79 3.94 2.78
CA THR A 438 -16.52 4.33 3.99
C THR A 438 -17.99 4.62 3.64
N THR A 439 -18.89 4.11 4.47
CA THR A 439 -20.33 4.39 4.42
C THR A 439 -20.64 5.60 5.29
N GLU A 440 -21.25 6.64 4.72
CA GLU A 440 -22.20 7.49 5.45
C GLU A 440 -23.64 7.09 5.09
N THR A 441 -24.56 7.36 6.01
CA THR A 441 -26.00 7.08 5.93
C THR A 441 -26.78 8.38 6.15
N PRO A 442 -27.88 8.66 5.41
CA PRO A 442 -28.72 9.82 5.66
C PRO A 442 -29.72 9.58 6.78
N LYS A 443 -29.77 10.52 7.71
CA LYS A 443 -30.77 10.63 8.78
C LYS A 443 -32.16 10.87 8.15
N THR A 444 -33.23 10.18 8.50
CA THR A 444 -33.96 10.30 9.78
C THR A 444 -35.15 9.34 9.76
N CYS A 445 -35.45 8.69 10.88
CA CYS A 445 -36.72 8.78 11.63
C CYS A 445 -36.82 7.58 12.58
N ALA A 446 -37.17 7.86 13.83
CA ALA A 446 -37.14 6.92 14.94
C ALA A 446 -38.09 5.72 14.73
N CYS A 447 -37.53 4.50 14.75
CA CYS A 447 -38.21 3.29 15.23
C CYS A 447 -37.17 2.30 15.77
N LYS A 448 -37.32 1.94 17.05
CA LYS A 448 -36.50 0.94 17.74
C LYS A 448 -36.69 -0.43 17.09
N VAL A 449 -35.63 -1.02 16.52
CA VAL A 449 -35.45 -2.47 16.42
C VAL A 449 -33.95 -2.78 16.56
N SER A 450 -33.64 -3.71 17.47
CA SER A 450 -32.31 -4.09 17.96
C SER A 450 -31.43 -4.79 16.93
N ALA A 451 -30.22 -4.28 16.72
CA ALA A 451 -29.11 -5.00 16.07
C ALA A 451 -28.45 -5.96 17.07
N PRO A 452 -27.94 -7.14 16.63
CA PRO A 452 -27.11 -7.98 17.49
C PRO A 452 -25.77 -7.28 17.72
N ALA A 453 -25.45 -7.00 18.98
CA ALA A 453 -24.30 -6.22 19.40
C ALA A 453 -22.97 -6.95 19.16
N ALA A 454 -22.07 -6.33 18.40
CA ALA A 454 -20.64 -6.37 18.67
C ALA A 454 -20.25 -4.97 19.16
N ASN A 455 -20.06 -4.84 20.47
CA ASN A 455 -19.80 -3.59 21.18
C ASN A 455 -18.38 -3.08 20.87
N ASN A 456 -18.16 -2.42 19.73
CA ASN A 456 -16.93 -1.62 19.53
C ASN A 456 -17.13 -0.28 20.25
N GLY A 457 -16.78 -0.22 21.53
CA GLY A 457 -16.82 1.01 22.32
C GLY A 457 -16.08 2.15 21.60
N LYS A 458 -16.57 3.39 21.75
CA LYS A 458 -15.92 4.61 21.28
C LYS A 458 -14.45 4.64 21.74
N LYS A 459 -13.52 4.20 20.89
CA LYS A 459 -12.09 4.18 21.23
C LYS A 459 -11.58 5.61 21.27
N SER A 460 -11.03 5.98 22.43
CA SER A 460 -10.39 7.27 22.67
C SER A 460 -8.94 7.19 22.21
N VAL A 461 -8.50 8.17 21.42
CA VAL A 461 -7.13 8.21 20.86
C VAL A 461 -6.35 9.33 21.52
N VAL A 462 -5.09 9.04 21.86
CA VAL A 462 -4.23 9.93 22.63
C VAL A 462 -2.83 9.97 22.05
N ILE A 463 -2.08 11.02 22.39
CA ILE A 463 -0.64 11.12 22.14
C ILE A 463 0.07 10.77 23.45
N SER A 464 0.84 9.69 23.45
CA SER A 464 1.53 9.21 24.63
C SER A 464 2.99 9.68 24.70
N GLY A 465 3.64 9.92 23.57
CA GLY A 465 5.02 10.42 23.53
C GLY A 465 5.28 11.34 22.35
N ILE A 466 6.17 12.31 22.54
CA ILE A 466 6.64 13.24 21.51
C ILE A 466 8.16 13.34 21.52
N ALA A 467 8.74 13.67 20.38
CA ALA A 467 10.15 14.04 20.27
C ALA A 467 10.37 15.04 19.15
N ALA A 468 11.42 15.84 19.29
CA ALA A 468 11.88 16.74 18.25
C ALA A 468 13.41 16.75 18.17
N GLY A 469 13.92 16.91 16.95
CA GLY A 469 15.26 17.36 16.64
C GLY A 469 15.16 18.69 15.91
N GLY A 470 15.89 19.70 16.39
CA GLY A 470 15.72 21.08 15.94
C GLY A 470 17.02 21.70 15.42
N PRO A 471 16.91 22.84 14.71
CA PRO A 471 18.08 23.57 14.21
C PRO A 471 18.94 24.15 15.34
N GLY A 472 20.13 24.61 14.97
CA GLY A 472 21.16 25.15 15.83
C GLY A 472 22.51 24.49 15.54
N SER A 473 23.33 25.12 14.71
CA SER A 473 24.63 24.55 14.26
C SER A 473 25.66 24.39 15.40
N TRP A 474 25.45 25.09 16.51
CA TRP A 474 26.34 25.13 17.67
C TRP A 474 26.24 23.91 18.61
N ASP A 475 25.27 23.02 18.41
CA ASP A 475 25.04 21.87 19.29
C ASP A 475 24.52 20.65 18.49
N LYS A 476 24.00 19.64 19.17
CA LYS A 476 23.37 18.47 18.58
C LYS A 476 21.94 18.77 18.11
N ILE A 477 21.53 18.09 17.04
CA ILE A 477 20.15 18.16 16.53
C ILE A 477 19.15 17.66 17.59
N PHE A 478 19.47 16.52 18.22
CA PHE A 478 18.66 15.91 19.30
C PHE A 478 19.22 16.24 20.68
N ARG A 479 19.31 17.53 21.00
CA ARG A 479 19.67 18.00 22.35
C ARG A 479 18.46 17.98 23.29
N GLU A 480 18.74 17.81 24.57
CA GLU A 480 17.71 17.84 25.61
C GLU A 480 17.05 19.22 25.69
N GLY A 481 15.73 19.27 25.90
CA GLY A 481 15.00 20.54 26.04
C GLY A 481 14.80 21.35 24.76
N VAL A 482 15.09 20.81 23.56
CA VAL A 482 14.94 21.56 22.29
C VAL A 482 13.53 22.15 22.08
N LEU A 483 12.48 21.44 22.49
CA LEU A 483 11.10 21.96 22.43
C LEU A 483 10.94 23.19 23.33
N ASP A 484 11.53 23.17 24.52
CA ASP A 484 11.44 24.27 25.49
C ASP A 484 12.25 25.49 25.04
N GLU A 485 13.40 25.30 24.38
CA GLU A 485 14.14 26.38 23.74
C GLU A 485 13.33 27.08 22.64
N ILE A 486 12.56 26.30 21.86
CA ILE A 486 11.69 26.84 20.83
C ILE A 486 10.55 27.64 21.49
N LEU A 487 9.95 27.10 22.55
CA LEU A 487 8.89 27.77 23.30
C LEU A 487 9.37 29.03 24.04
N SER A 488 10.64 29.10 24.43
CA SER A 488 11.24 30.31 25.00
C SER A 488 11.53 31.39 23.96
N GLY A 489 11.33 31.11 22.67
CA GLY A 489 11.61 32.04 21.57
C GLY A 489 13.11 32.18 21.24
N ARG A 490 13.91 31.14 21.47
CA ARG A 490 15.34 31.16 21.09
C ARG A 490 15.47 31.18 19.57
N ASN A 491 16.14 32.19 19.01
CA ASN A 491 16.43 32.23 17.58
C ASN A 491 17.45 31.15 17.18
N MET A 492 17.10 30.34 16.19
CA MET A 492 17.91 29.25 15.61
C MET A 492 18.18 29.45 14.11
N ILE A 493 17.90 30.65 13.60
CA ILE A 493 18.21 31.06 12.24
C ILE A 493 19.61 31.66 12.21
N GLU A 494 20.43 31.18 11.28
CA GLU A 494 21.85 31.50 11.18
C GLU A 494 22.21 31.96 9.76
N PRO A 495 23.31 32.72 9.59
CA PRO A 495 23.83 33.06 8.28
C PRO A 495 24.27 31.85 7.46
N VAL A 496 23.99 31.89 6.16
CA VAL A 496 24.49 30.93 5.17
C VAL A 496 25.89 31.37 4.70
N SER A 497 26.81 30.44 4.49
CA SER A 497 28.20 30.74 4.11
C SER A 497 28.29 31.48 2.77
N ALA A 498 29.35 32.28 2.59
CA ALA A 498 29.62 32.97 1.32
C ALA A 498 29.80 31.99 0.16
N GLU A 499 30.33 30.79 0.42
CA GLU A 499 30.48 29.72 -0.56
C GLU A 499 29.12 29.24 -1.08
N ILE A 500 28.15 28.98 -0.20
CA ILE A 500 26.81 28.57 -0.60
C ILE A 500 26.14 29.72 -1.37
N GLN A 501 26.30 30.97 -0.94
CA GLN A 501 25.77 32.13 -1.68
C GLN A 501 26.35 32.21 -3.11
N GLN A 502 27.66 31.97 -3.27
CA GLN A 502 28.29 31.94 -4.60
C GLN A 502 27.74 30.80 -5.45
N LYS A 503 27.59 29.60 -4.89
CA LYS A 503 26.97 28.45 -5.55
C LYS A 503 25.54 28.73 -6.03
N GLN A 504 24.78 29.58 -5.32
CA GLN A 504 23.46 30.03 -5.81
C GLN A 504 23.59 30.90 -7.07
N ILE A 505 24.55 31.84 -7.08
CA ILE A 505 24.80 32.77 -8.20
C ILE A 505 25.26 32.02 -9.46
N ASP A 506 26.13 31.03 -9.28
CA ASP A 506 26.72 30.24 -10.38
C ASP A 506 25.66 29.42 -11.14
N LYS A 507 24.45 29.24 -10.58
CA LYS A 507 23.32 28.59 -11.24
C LYS A 507 22.55 29.51 -12.21
N HIS A 508 22.95 30.77 -12.33
CA HIS A 508 22.40 31.75 -13.28
C HIS A 508 20.87 31.88 -13.24
N VAL A 509 20.30 31.83 -12.04
CA VAL A 509 18.85 31.85 -11.83
C VAL A 509 18.24 33.22 -12.10
N GLU A 510 17.10 33.23 -12.78
CA GLU A 510 16.18 34.37 -12.80
C GLU A 510 15.14 34.18 -11.69
N PHE A 511 14.94 35.20 -10.86
CA PHE A 511 14.03 35.15 -9.72
C PHE A 511 13.08 36.35 -9.71
N VAL A 512 11.93 36.17 -9.07
CA VAL A 512 10.86 37.17 -9.04
C VAL A 512 11.07 38.11 -7.85
N ILE A 513 11.19 39.40 -8.12
CA ILE A 513 11.08 40.45 -7.10
C ILE A 513 9.64 40.98 -7.10
N LYS A 514 9.01 40.85 -5.94
CA LYS A 514 7.65 41.34 -5.68
C LYS A 514 7.74 42.76 -5.15
N SER A 515 7.18 43.74 -5.86
CA SER A 515 7.09 45.12 -5.39
C SER A 515 5.85 45.35 -4.53
N LYS A 516 5.88 46.38 -3.67
CA LYS A 516 4.83 46.68 -2.68
C LYS A 516 3.48 47.06 -3.31
N ASP A 517 3.48 47.50 -4.56
CA ASP A 517 2.30 47.83 -5.39
C ASP A 517 1.70 46.60 -6.10
N GLY A 518 2.28 45.40 -5.93
CA GLY A 518 1.78 44.17 -6.53
C GLY A 518 2.35 43.86 -7.92
N ASN A 519 3.23 44.72 -8.45
CA ASN A 519 3.96 44.43 -9.67
C ASN A 519 5.06 43.38 -9.45
N HIS A 520 5.44 42.68 -10.51
CA HIS A 520 6.49 41.65 -10.49
C HIS A 520 7.55 42.01 -11.53
N ARG A 521 8.83 41.97 -11.12
CA ARG A 521 9.96 42.05 -12.06
C ARG A 521 10.83 40.82 -11.90
N PHE A 522 11.33 40.31 -13.02
CA PHE A 522 12.34 39.28 -13.01
C PHE A 522 13.71 39.95 -12.93
N GLU A 523 14.54 39.46 -12.01
CA GLU A 523 15.95 39.82 -11.94
C GLU A 523 16.81 38.57 -12.08
N ARG A 524 17.97 38.74 -12.70
CA ARG A 524 18.99 37.71 -12.71
C ARG A 524 19.80 37.81 -11.42
N LEU A 525 20.00 36.66 -10.77
CA LEU A 525 20.88 36.52 -9.64
C LEU A 525 22.33 36.72 -10.10
N THR A 526 22.92 37.87 -9.76
CA THR A 526 24.29 38.24 -10.17
C THR A 526 25.17 38.67 -9.00
N SER A 527 24.62 38.87 -7.80
CA SER A 527 25.39 39.31 -6.64
C SER A 527 24.96 38.60 -5.33
N PRO A 528 25.86 38.49 -4.34
CA PRO A 528 25.53 37.92 -3.02
C PRO A 528 24.40 38.67 -2.30
N MET A 529 24.17 39.95 -2.61
CA MET A 529 23.08 40.71 -2.00
C MET A 529 21.70 40.16 -2.36
N GLN A 530 21.58 39.53 -3.54
CA GLN A 530 20.35 38.94 -4.07
C GLN A 530 20.18 37.46 -3.68
N ALA A 531 21.20 36.82 -3.10
CA ALA A 531 21.15 35.41 -2.70
C ALA A 531 20.43 35.22 -1.34
N ILE A 532 20.03 33.98 -1.04
CA ILE A 532 19.57 33.61 0.30
C ILE A 532 20.75 33.65 1.25
N LYS A 533 20.58 34.36 2.37
CA LYS A 533 21.63 34.62 3.37
C LYS A 533 21.34 34.02 4.74
N LEU A 534 20.13 33.52 4.97
CA LEU A 534 19.69 32.96 6.25
C LEU A 534 19.05 31.58 6.06
N ALA A 535 19.34 30.66 6.96
CA ALA A 535 18.70 29.35 7.07
C ALA A 535 18.77 28.86 8.52
N ALA A 536 17.84 28.01 8.93
CA ALA A 536 17.93 27.34 10.23
C ALA A 536 18.59 25.97 10.05
N LYS A 537 19.90 25.93 10.29
CA LYS A 537 20.77 24.78 9.98
C LYS A 537 20.79 23.77 11.13
N GLY A 538 20.93 22.49 10.80
CA GLY A 538 21.15 21.44 11.80
C GLY A 538 22.58 21.44 12.30
N GLY A 539 22.78 21.04 13.55
CA GLY A 539 24.11 20.83 14.12
C GLY A 539 24.60 19.37 14.04
N ALA A 540 25.36 18.93 15.04
CA ALA A 540 25.95 17.60 15.05
C ALA A 540 24.87 16.49 15.17
N PHE A 541 25.07 15.39 14.47
CA PHE A 541 24.22 14.20 14.54
C PHE A 541 24.94 12.97 14.03
N ASP A 542 24.91 11.89 14.83
CA ASP A 542 25.49 10.59 14.49
C ASP A 542 24.56 9.48 15.00
N LEU A 543 23.78 8.86 14.09
CA LEU A 543 22.79 7.85 14.46
C LEU A 543 23.42 6.60 15.11
N GLU A 544 24.63 6.24 14.71
CA GLU A 544 25.34 5.08 15.26
C GLU A 544 25.78 5.36 16.71
N LYS A 545 26.49 6.47 16.93
CA LYS A 545 27.03 6.78 18.26
C LYS A 545 25.95 7.17 19.25
N GLU A 546 24.97 7.94 18.80
CA GLU A 546 23.95 8.52 19.68
C GLU A 546 22.74 7.60 19.90
N PHE A 547 22.46 6.68 18.98
CA PHE A 547 21.29 5.79 19.04
C PHE A 547 21.60 4.29 18.94
N GLY A 548 22.85 3.91 18.71
CA GLY A 548 23.30 2.51 18.72
C GLY A 548 22.95 1.73 17.46
N LEU A 549 22.53 2.38 16.37
CA LEU A 549 22.26 1.68 15.11
C LEU A 549 23.57 1.23 14.45
N PRO A 550 23.64 0.00 13.90
CA PRO A 550 24.88 -0.50 13.29
C PRO A 550 25.38 0.36 12.12
N ALA A 551 26.68 0.62 12.03
CA ALA A 551 27.31 1.41 10.96
C ALA A 551 26.83 1.02 9.54
N LYS A 552 26.71 -0.28 9.28
CA LYS A 552 26.25 -0.81 7.99
C LYS A 552 24.83 -0.34 7.63
N TRP A 553 23.95 -0.26 8.62
CA TRP A 553 22.59 0.24 8.43
C TRP A 553 22.60 1.73 8.17
N VAL A 554 23.33 2.49 8.99
CA VAL A 554 23.46 3.95 8.85
C VAL A 554 23.97 4.34 7.47
N ARG A 555 24.98 3.63 6.94
CA ARG A 555 25.51 3.86 5.57
C ARG A 555 24.49 3.62 4.47
N SER A 556 23.48 2.77 4.69
CA SER A 556 22.43 2.46 3.72
C SER A 556 21.21 3.37 3.78
N MET A 557 21.21 4.38 4.65
CA MET A 557 20.05 5.25 4.89
C MET A 557 20.30 6.69 4.43
N ASP A 558 19.28 7.30 3.83
CA ASP A 558 19.26 8.75 3.65
C ASP A 558 19.27 9.49 4.99
N ARG A 559 19.83 10.71 5.01
CA ARG A 559 19.88 11.55 6.20
C ARG A 559 18.49 11.82 6.80
N SER A 560 17.45 12.01 5.97
CA SER A 560 16.07 12.16 6.45
C SER A 560 15.57 10.91 7.18
N PHE A 561 15.96 9.72 6.73
CA PHE A 561 15.56 8.46 7.36
C PHE A 561 16.22 8.34 8.74
N GLN A 562 17.52 8.63 8.80
CA GLN A 562 18.29 8.59 10.04
C GLN A 562 17.70 9.52 11.10
N LEU A 563 17.39 10.76 10.73
CA LEU A 563 16.77 11.74 11.62
C LEU A 563 15.37 11.30 12.08
N ALA A 564 14.53 10.79 11.18
CA ALA A 564 13.19 10.33 11.53
C ALA A 564 13.23 9.15 12.51
N ILE A 565 14.13 8.18 12.31
CA ILE A 565 14.35 7.04 13.21
C ILE A 565 14.80 7.51 14.59
N ALA A 566 15.77 8.42 14.66
CA ALA A 566 16.23 9.00 15.93
C ALA A 566 15.08 9.67 16.71
N ALA A 567 14.23 10.46 16.02
CA ALA A 567 13.04 11.04 16.63
C ALA A 567 12.07 9.94 17.13
N GLY A 568 11.87 8.87 16.36
CA GLY A 568 11.05 7.72 16.75
C GLY A 568 11.51 7.04 18.03
N ILE A 569 12.82 6.83 18.19
CA ILE A 569 13.42 6.24 19.40
C ILE A 569 13.13 7.12 20.63
N LEU A 570 13.31 8.44 20.49
CA LEU A 570 13.04 9.38 21.58
C LEU A 570 11.55 9.45 21.93
N ALA A 571 10.66 9.39 20.94
CA ALA A 571 9.22 9.42 21.19
C ALA A 571 8.75 8.14 21.90
N LEU A 572 9.34 6.98 21.60
CA LEU A 572 9.11 5.74 22.36
C LEU A 572 9.58 5.86 23.81
N LYS A 573 10.76 6.45 24.03
CA LYS A 573 11.27 6.75 25.37
C LYS A 573 10.31 7.67 26.15
N ASP A 574 9.82 8.74 25.53
CA ASP A 574 8.88 9.68 26.14
C ASP A 574 7.49 9.06 26.42
N ALA A 575 7.06 8.12 25.55
CA ALA A 575 5.86 7.30 25.77
C ALA A 575 6.02 6.23 26.87
N GLY A 576 7.22 6.06 27.44
CA GLY A 576 7.51 5.04 28.44
C GLY A 576 7.43 3.62 27.90
N ILE A 577 7.76 3.41 26.62
CA ILE A 577 7.78 2.09 25.97
C ILE A 577 9.24 1.62 25.85
N PRO A 578 9.72 0.72 26.74
CA PRO A 578 11.07 0.18 26.65
C PRO A 578 11.15 -0.91 25.58
N LEU A 579 12.33 -1.07 24.98
CA LEU A 579 12.68 -2.29 24.25
C LEU A 579 13.09 -3.41 25.23
N VAL A 580 12.84 -4.66 24.83
CA VAL A 580 13.25 -5.89 25.52
C VAL A 580 14.17 -6.71 24.63
N LEU A 581 15.12 -7.43 25.23
CA LEU A 581 16.07 -8.27 24.51
C LEU A 581 15.46 -9.65 24.27
N TYR A 582 15.37 -10.06 23.00
CA TYR A 582 14.96 -11.41 22.63
C TYR A 582 16.18 -12.32 22.50
N TYR A 583 15.97 -13.60 22.75
CA TYR A 583 16.96 -14.66 22.61
C TYR A 583 16.52 -15.67 21.55
N LYS A 584 17.49 -16.31 20.89
CA LYS A 584 17.25 -17.43 19.98
C LYS A 584 17.91 -18.70 20.52
N PRO A 585 17.29 -19.88 20.35
CA PRO A 585 17.90 -21.16 20.73
C PRO A 585 19.09 -21.48 19.82
N THR A 586 20.08 -22.19 20.34
CA THR A 586 21.22 -22.72 19.57
C THR A 586 21.08 -24.23 19.34
N SER A 587 21.78 -24.75 18.33
CA SER A 587 21.86 -26.19 18.03
C SER A 587 22.43 -27.02 19.19
N THR A 588 23.23 -26.41 20.05
CA THR A 588 23.80 -27.01 21.28
C THR A 588 22.85 -26.99 22.48
N GLY A 589 21.64 -26.46 22.33
CA GLY A 589 20.62 -26.37 23.39
C GLY A 589 20.75 -25.14 24.31
N GLY A 590 21.69 -24.24 24.02
CA GLY A 590 21.86 -22.94 24.68
C GLY A 590 20.99 -21.83 24.08
N TYR A 591 21.23 -20.59 24.51
CA TYR A 591 20.53 -19.40 24.00
C TYR A 591 21.51 -18.26 23.77
N LEU A 592 21.36 -17.59 22.62
CA LEU A 592 22.12 -16.39 22.26
C LEU A 592 21.20 -15.17 22.18
N PRO A 593 21.67 -13.97 22.57
CA PRO A 593 20.98 -12.73 22.26
C PRO A 593 20.69 -12.62 20.76
N ASP A 594 19.46 -12.24 20.41
CA ASP A 594 19.04 -12.02 19.03
C ASP A 594 19.07 -10.53 18.73
N ARG A 595 18.09 -9.77 19.23
CA ARG A 595 18.07 -8.30 19.14
C ARG A 595 17.03 -7.71 20.08
N TRP A 596 17.21 -6.43 20.37
CA TRP A 596 16.21 -5.60 21.04
C TRP A 596 14.97 -5.42 20.16
N GLY A 597 13.81 -5.27 20.79
CA GLY A 597 12.56 -4.91 20.10
C GLY A 597 11.44 -4.60 21.07
N LEU A 598 10.29 -4.23 20.53
CA LEU A 598 9.07 -3.98 21.31
C LEU A 598 8.68 -5.24 22.10
N PRO A 599 7.96 -5.07 23.23
CA PRO A 599 7.32 -6.19 23.92
C PRO A 599 6.48 -7.05 22.98
N ALA A 600 6.41 -8.36 23.24
CA ALA A 600 5.80 -9.31 22.31
C ALA A 600 4.34 -8.96 21.99
N GLU A 601 3.58 -8.52 23.00
CA GLU A 601 2.20 -8.07 22.85
C GLU A 601 2.05 -6.82 21.98
N MET A 602 3.11 -6.03 21.79
CA MET A 602 3.09 -4.78 21.03
C MET A 602 3.59 -4.94 19.59
N ILE A 603 4.26 -6.03 19.26
CA ILE A 603 4.91 -6.23 17.95
C ILE A 603 3.91 -6.11 16.79
N ASP A 604 2.83 -6.89 16.82
CA ASP A 604 1.84 -6.95 15.73
C ASP A 604 0.85 -5.79 15.74
N GLU A 605 0.73 -5.11 16.88
CA GLU A 605 -0.23 -4.04 17.10
C GLU A 605 0.36 -2.63 16.93
N THR A 606 1.63 -2.53 16.56
CA THR A 606 2.35 -1.26 16.35
C THR A 606 2.54 -0.98 14.88
N GLY A 607 1.90 0.07 14.38
CA GLY A 607 2.13 0.63 13.05
C GLY A 607 3.19 1.74 13.05
N VAL A 608 3.71 2.06 11.87
CA VAL A 608 4.71 3.14 11.67
C VAL A 608 4.38 3.93 10.41
N ILE A 609 4.33 5.26 10.52
CA ILE A 609 4.17 6.14 9.36
C ILE A 609 5.40 7.02 9.25
N PHE A 610 6.09 6.96 8.11
CA PHE A 610 7.18 7.89 7.77
C PHE A 610 6.69 9.04 6.92
N THR A 611 7.10 10.27 7.26
CA THR A 611 6.81 11.46 6.45
C THR A 611 8.03 12.35 6.19
N SER A 612 8.07 12.95 5.01
CA SER A 612 9.07 13.94 4.58
C SER A 612 8.55 14.67 3.35
N ALA A 613 8.86 15.97 3.21
CA ALA A 613 8.58 16.72 1.99
C ALA A 613 9.65 16.46 0.91
N PHE A 614 10.88 16.15 1.33
CA PHE A 614 12.02 15.90 0.45
C PHE A 614 12.72 14.57 0.80
N PRO A 615 12.00 13.43 0.75
CA PRO A 615 12.60 12.15 1.05
C PRO A 615 13.73 11.89 0.06
N VAL A 616 14.81 11.26 0.52
CA VAL A 616 15.99 10.83 -0.28
C VAL A 616 16.79 11.94 -0.98
N ALA A 617 16.40 13.21 -0.86
CA ALA A 617 17.06 14.32 -1.55
C ALA A 617 18.54 14.44 -1.17
N ASN A 618 18.89 14.15 0.09
CA ASN A 618 20.26 14.22 0.59
C ASN A 618 21.19 13.25 -0.13
N SER A 619 20.79 11.99 -0.24
CA SER A 619 21.57 10.94 -0.90
C SER A 619 21.58 11.14 -2.41
N MET A 620 20.41 11.42 -3.00
CA MET A 620 20.29 11.60 -4.45
C MET A 620 21.14 12.76 -4.97
N MET A 621 21.07 13.93 -4.33
CA MET A 621 21.85 15.09 -4.76
C MET A 621 23.31 14.98 -4.32
N GLY A 622 23.58 14.52 -3.09
CA GLY A 622 24.93 14.40 -2.56
C GLY A 622 25.78 13.38 -3.30
N ASP A 623 25.30 12.14 -3.41
CA ASP A 623 26.06 11.04 -4.03
C ASP A 623 26.25 11.30 -5.54
N LEU A 624 25.24 11.86 -6.22
CA LEU A 624 25.35 12.26 -7.63
C LEU A 624 26.36 13.40 -7.83
N SER A 625 26.29 14.45 -7.00
CA SER A 625 27.20 15.60 -7.11
C SER A 625 28.65 15.17 -6.87
N LYS A 626 28.90 14.34 -5.85
CA LYS A 626 30.22 13.76 -5.59
C LYS A 626 30.72 12.91 -6.76
N ARG A 627 29.87 12.05 -7.32
CA ARG A 627 30.24 11.20 -8.47
C ARG A 627 30.57 12.02 -9.70
N VAL A 628 29.75 13.01 -10.05
CA VAL A 628 29.97 13.89 -11.19
C VAL A 628 31.24 14.72 -10.99
N ALA A 629 31.44 15.28 -9.79
CA ALA A 629 32.66 15.99 -9.43
C ALA A 629 33.89 15.08 -9.57
N GLY A 630 33.85 13.85 -9.05
CA GLY A 630 34.95 12.89 -9.20
C GLY A 630 35.25 12.57 -10.68
N LEU A 631 34.23 12.34 -11.51
CA LEU A 631 34.43 12.04 -12.94
C LEU A 631 35.03 13.23 -13.71
N LEU A 632 34.52 14.44 -13.50
CA LEU A 632 34.96 15.64 -14.22
C LEU A 632 36.30 16.17 -13.69
N ASN A 633 36.47 16.22 -12.37
CA ASN A 633 37.68 16.75 -11.74
C ASN A 633 38.86 15.80 -11.91
N ASN A 634 38.68 14.47 -11.79
CA ASN A 634 39.80 13.54 -12.01
C ASN A 634 40.24 13.50 -13.46
N LYS A 635 39.30 13.56 -14.41
CA LYS A 635 39.67 13.61 -15.83
C LYS A 635 40.48 14.87 -16.11
N THR A 636 40.00 16.02 -15.64
CA THR A 636 40.67 17.31 -15.81
C THR A 636 42.03 17.34 -15.10
N ALA A 637 42.10 16.88 -13.84
CA ALA A 637 43.34 16.84 -13.06
C ALA A 637 44.39 15.91 -13.69
N LYS A 638 43.98 14.74 -14.20
CA LYS A 638 44.87 13.80 -14.91
C LYS A 638 45.32 14.34 -16.26
N GLU A 639 44.44 15.01 -17.01
CA GLU A 639 44.77 15.66 -18.28
C GLU A 639 45.74 16.84 -18.07
N VAL A 640 45.47 17.68 -17.08
CA VAL A 640 46.36 18.79 -16.69
C VAL A 640 47.68 18.26 -16.14
N ARG A 641 47.68 17.18 -15.33
CA ARG A 641 48.92 16.52 -14.87
C ARG A 641 49.74 16.03 -16.04
N ALA A 642 49.13 15.28 -16.95
CA ALA A 642 49.79 14.76 -18.14
C ALA A 642 50.33 15.87 -19.05
N PHE A 643 49.64 17.02 -19.10
CA PHE A 643 50.12 18.21 -19.80
C PHE A 643 51.32 18.85 -19.07
N CYS A 644 51.22 19.08 -17.76
CA CYS A 644 52.30 19.61 -16.93
C CYS A 644 53.55 18.71 -17.00
N ASP A 645 53.40 17.39 -16.91
CA ASP A 645 54.51 16.43 -17.01
C ASP A 645 55.23 16.54 -18.36
N LYS A 646 54.49 16.71 -19.46
CA LYS A 646 55.07 16.93 -20.80
C LYS A 646 55.86 18.23 -20.89
N PHE A 647 55.37 19.31 -20.27
CA PHE A 647 56.07 20.60 -20.22
C PHE A 647 57.31 20.56 -19.32
N VAL A 648 57.18 20.00 -18.11
CA VAL A 648 58.26 19.84 -17.12
C VAL A 648 59.38 18.96 -17.68
N ALA A 649 59.07 17.96 -18.52
CA ALA A 649 60.07 17.14 -19.19
C ALA A 649 60.96 17.92 -20.18
N GLN A 650 60.47 19.03 -20.74
CA GLN A 650 61.19 19.86 -21.72
C GLN A 650 61.96 21.02 -21.08
N ILE A 651 61.71 21.32 -19.81
CA ILE A 651 62.42 22.37 -19.06
C ILE A 651 63.74 21.79 -18.52
N SER A 652 64.83 22.55 -18.62
CA SER A 652 66.15 22.15 -18.10
C SER A 652 66.51 22.85 -16.77
N ASP A 653 65.82 23.95 -16.42
CA ASP A 653 65.99 24.68 -15.16
C ASP A 653 65.27 23.98 -13.99
N PRO A 654 65.99 23.50 -12.96
CA PRO A 654 65.40 22.82 -11.80
C PRO A 654 64.50 23.70 -10.94
N ALA A 655 64.77 25.01 -10.85
CA ALA A 655 63.99 25.93 -10.02
C ALA A 655 62.58 26.12 -10.61
N LEU A 656 62.51 26.29 -11.93
CA LEU A 656 61.26 26.43 -12.67
C LEU A 656 60.41 25.14 -12.63
N LYS A 657 61.04 23.96 -12.65
CA LYS A 657 60.30 22.69 -12.45
C LYS A 657 59.65 22.62 -11.08
N ALA A 658 60.38 23.00 -10.02
CA ALA A 658 59.85 22.99 -8.67
C ALA A 658 58.68 23.98 -8.48
N GLU A 659 58.75 25.13 -9.15
CA GLU A 659 57.68 26.13 -9.15
C GLU A 659 56.41 25.63 -9.84
N ILE A 660 56.53 24.97 -11.00
CA ILE A 660 55.39 24.38 -11.72
C ILE A 660 54.78 23.21 -10.94
N GLU A 661 55.60 22.38 -10.28
CA GLU A 661 55.12 21.31 -9.39
C GLU A 661 54.43 21.85 -8.13
N ALA A 662 54.92 22.95 -7.57
CA ALA A 662 54.25 23.64 -6.47
C ALA A 662 52.91 24.23 -6.94
N TRP A 663 52.89 24.93 -8.07
CA TRP A 663 51.66 25.45 -8.66
C TRP A 663 50.64 24.34 -8.95
N TYR A 664 51.05 23.21 -9.53
CA TYR A 664 50.16 22.09 -9.78
C TYR A 664 49.57 21.56 -8.46
N ARG A 665 50.41 21.36 -7.44
CA ARG A 665 49.93 20.95 -6.12
C ARG A 665 48.93 21.95 -5.54
N ASP A 666 49.26 23.23 -5.56
CA ASP A 666 48.45 24.27 -4.93
C ASP A 666 47.12 24.50 -5.67
N ASN A 667 47.01 24.12 -6.95
CA ASN A 667 45.82 24.36 -7.78
C ASN A 667 44.99 23.10 -8.10
N PHE A 668 45.58 21.90 -7.99
CA PHE A 668 44.95 20.63 -8.44
C PHE A 668 45.06 19.46 -7.45
N LYS A 669 45.90 19.50 -6.40
CA LYS A 669 46.08 18.38 -5.46
C LYS A 669 44.79 17.97 -4.74
N ASP A 670 43.92 18.93 -4.43
CA ASP A 670 42.64 18.68 -3.74
C ASP A 670 41.49 18.30 -4.69
N LYS A 671 41.77 18.20 -6.00
CA LYS A 671 40.78 17.88 -7.05
C LYS A 671 40.86 16.44 -7.57
N GLU A 672 41.89 15.68 -7.17
CA GLU A 672 41.95 14.23 -7.34
C GLU A 672 41.05 13.57 -6.30
N ILE A 673 39.76 13.46 -6.61
CA ILE A 673 38.76 12.81 -5.76
C ILE A 673 38.49 11.44 -6.37
N GLU A 674 39.11 10.39 -5.85
CA GLU A 674 38.80 9.03 -6.30
C GLU A 674 37.28 8.80 -6.26
N PRO A 675 36.64 8.40 -7.37
CA PRO A 675 35.18 8.30 -7.41
C PRO A 675 34.76 7.21 -6.42
N GLU A 676 33.88 7.56 -5.47
CA GLU A 676 33.33 6.56 -4.55
C GLU A 676 32.75 5.37 -5.36
N ALA A 677 33.10 4.16 -4.95
CA ALA A 677 32.62 2.94 -5.61
C ALA A 677 31.10 2.88 -5.53
N PHE A 678 30.43 2.55 -6.63
CA PHE A 678 28.98 2.37 -6.62
C PHE A 678 28.66 1.07 -5.88
N THR A 679 28.03 1.17 -4.71
CA THR A 679 27.69 0.02 -3.88
C THR A 679 26.21 -0.33 -4.01
N SER A 680 25.86 -1.56 -3.65
CA SER A 680 24.47 -1.99 -3.53
C SER A 680 23.68 -1.21 -2.48
N GLU A 681 24.33 -0.43 -1.61
CA GLU A 681 23.67 0.38 -0.58
C GLU A 681 22.87 1.55 -1.18
N PHE A 682 23.22 2.01 -2.39
CA PHE A 682 22.56 3.13 -3.05
C PHE A 682 21.05 2.93 -3.25
N ILE A 683 20.61 1.69 -3.52
CA ILE A 683 19.17 1.40 -3.67
C ILE A 683 18.39 1.62 -2.37
N LEU A 684 18.99 1.27 -1.22
CA LEU A 684 18.36 1.41 0.09
C LEU A 684 18.28 2.87 0.54
N LYS A 685 19.21 3.72 0.07
CA LYS A 685 19.16 5.17 0.29
C LYS A 685 18.10 5.89 -0.56
N THR A 686 17.62 5.28 -1.64
CA THR A 686 16.80 5.96 -2.66
C THR A 686 15.36 5.48 -2.73
N ILE A 687 15.07 4.27 -2.26
CA ILE A 687 13.70 3.82 -2.03
C ILE A 687 13.22 4.39 -0.68
N ILE A 688 11.98 4.88 -0.62
CA ILE A 688 11.42 5.49 0.59
C ILE A 688 11.03 4.40 1.61
N ILE A 689 11.99 3.96 2.42
CA ILE A 689 11.84 2.81 3.34
C ILE A 689 12.22 3.09 4.80
N ALA A 690 12.26 4.35 5.22
CA ALA A 690 12.57 4.70 6.62
C ALA A 690 11.66 4.00 7.64
N HIS A 691 10.37 3.88 7.34
CA HIS A 691 9.40 3.16 8.16
C HIS A 691 9.75 1.66 8.27
N CYS A 692 10.24 1.03 7.20
CA CYS A 692 10.70 -0.37 7.22
C CYS A 692 11.93 -0.53 8.12
N HIS A 693 12.92 0.34 7.98
CA HIS A 693 14.10 0.33 8.84
C HIS A 693 13.76 0.52 10.30
N PHE A 694 12.84 1.44 10.60
CA PHE A 694 12.37 1.64 11.98
C PHE A 694 11.60 0.43 12.50
N CYS A 695 10.69 -0.15 11.70
CA CYS A 695 9.99 -1.39 12.05
C CYS A 695 10.98 -2.53 12.31
N GLN A 696 12.03 -2.66 11.50
CA GLN A 696 13.05 -3.68 11.67
C GLN A 696 13.85 -3.46 12.97
N TRP A 697 14.16 -2.21 13.30
CA TRP A 697 14.85 -1.82 14.53
C TRP A 697 14.05 -2.15 15.78
N ILE A 698 12.76 -1.80 15.80
CA ILE A 698 11.89 -2.00 16.98
C ILE A 698 11.10 -3.31 16.92
N ARG A 699 11.28 -4.13 15.89
CA ARG A 699 10.48 -5.34 15.60
C ARG A 699 8.98 -5.11 15.46
N ALA A 700 8.53 -3.95 14.97
CA ALA A 700 7.12 -3.73 14.68
C ALA A 700 6.69 -4.53 13.42
N ARG A 701 5.49 -5.09 13.44
CA ARG A 701 4.87 -5.85 12.33
C ARG A 701 3.45 -5.37 11.97
N GLY A 702 2.95 -4.33 12.65
CA GLY A 702 1.70 -3.69 12.28
C GLY A 702 1.80 -2.90 10.96
N PRO A 703 0.72 -2.23 10.54
CA PRO A 703 0.69 -1.46 9.29
C PRO A 703 1.81 -0.41 9.24
N ALA A 704 2.61 -0.43 8.17
CA ALA A 704 3.70 0.53 8.00
C ALA A 704 3.68 1.14 6.60
N THR A 705 3.87 2.46 6.50
CA THR A 705 3.87 3.17 5.21
C THR A 705 4.70 4.44 5.24
N ALA A 706 4.97 5.01 4.07
CA ALA A 706 5.44 6.38 3.90
C ALA A 706 4.37 7.25 3.22
N MET A 707 4.31 8.54 3.54
CA MET A 707 3.44 9.50 2.87
C MET A 707 4.04 10.91 2.82
N SER A 708 3.56 11.74 1.90
CA SER A 708 3.96 13.14 1.78
C SER A 708 2.78 14.02 1.35
N ALA A 709 2.51 15.04 2.15
CA ALA A 709 1.63 16.17 1.85
C ALA A 709 2.40 17.49 1.90
N ALA A 710 3.63 17.47 1.37
CA ALA A 710 4.58 18.59 1.47
C ALA A 710 4.69 19.06 2.94
N CYS A 711 4.45 20.35 3.21
CA CYS A 711 4.57 20.91 4.55
C CYS A 711 3.46 20.48 5.54
N ALA A 712 2.42 19.76 5.08
CA ALA A 712 1.34 19.24 5.93
C ALA A 712 1.52 17.76 6.32
N SER A 713 2.66 17.15 5.99
CA SER A 713 2.83 15.69 6.08
C SER A 713 2.66 15.11 7.49
N THR A 714 3.28 15.70 8.52
CA THR A 714 3.14 15.18 9.91
C THR A 714 1.70 15.24 10.41
N ALA A 715 1.01 16.37 10.22
CA ALA A 715 -0.40 16.52 10.61
C ALA A 715 -1.31 15.51 9.89
N GLN A 716 -1.05 15.25 8.61
CA GLN A 716 -1.78 14.23 7.85
C GLN A 716 -1.53 12.82 8.40
N ALA A 717 -0.28 12.49 8.75
CA ALA A 717 0.07 11.20 9.34
C ALA A 717 -0.60 10.99 10.71
N ILE A 718 -0.77 12.04 11.53
CA ILE A 718 -1.50 11.95 12.80
C ILE A 718 -2.98 11.60 12.57
N ALA A 719 -3.61 12.17 11.54
CA ALA A 719 -5.00 11.84 11.18
C ALA A 719 -5.13 10.38 10.74
N VAL A 720 -4.25 9.93 9.84
CA VAL A 720 -4.22 8.51 9.40
C VAL A 720 -3.96 7.57 10.58
N ALA A 721 -3.07 7.94 11.50
CA ALA A 721 -2.83 7.19 12.73
C ALA A 721 -4.10 7.07 13.59
N GLN A 722 -4.86 8.15 13.75
CA GLN A 722 -6.14 8.14 14.47
C GLN A 722 -7.14 7.18 13.81
N ASP A 723 -7.25 7.23 12.49
CA ASP A 723 -8.14 6.36 11.71
C ASP A 723 -7.76 4.89 11.84
N TRP A 724 -6.47 4.56 11.72
CA TRP A 724 -5.98 3.19 11.88
C TRP A 724 -6.33 2.60 13.25
N ILE A 725 -6.22 3.39 14.31
CA ILE A 725 -6.55 2.95 15.68
C ILE A 725 -8.06 2.82 15.87
N LYS A 726 -8.85 3.80 15.42
CA LYS A 726 -10.32 3.78 15.50
C LYS A 726 -10.91 2.59 14.71
N LEU A 727 -10.35 2.28 13.54
CA LEU A 727 -10.74 1.13 12.71
C LEU A 727 -10.20 -0.22 13.24
N GLY A 728 -9.30 -0.20 14.25
CA GLY A 728 -8.74 -1.41 14.84
C GLY A 728 -7.68 -2.10 13.99
N ARG A 729 -7.02 -1.39 13.06
CA ARG A 729 -5.88 -1.91 12.27
C ARG A 729 -4.62 -2.09 13.12
N CYS A 730 -4.50 -1.30 14.19
CA CYS A 730 -3.42 -1.36 15.17
C CYS A 730 -3.90 -0.70 16.47
N LYS A 731 -3.09 -0.80 17.52
CA LYS A 731 -3.35 -0.14 18.82
C LYS A 731 -2.52 1.11 19.03
N ARG A 732 -1.42 1.21 18.30
CA ARG A 732 -0.50 2.33 18.32
C ARG A 732 0.13 2.56 16.96
N VAL A 733 0.43 3.81 16.67
CA VAL A 733 1.14 4.23 15.47
C VAL A 733 2.23 5.20 15.88
N ILE A 734 3.46 4.93 15.42
CA ILE A 734 4.59 5.84 15.59
C ILE A 734 4.73 6.63 14.30
N VAL A 735 4.42 7.92 14.37
CA VAL A 735 4.62 8.85 13.24
C VAL A 735 6.04 9.38 13.35
N ILE A 736 6.90 9.05 12.39
CA ILE A 736 8.29 9.54 12.31
C ILE A 736 8.45 10.47 11.11
N SER A 737 9.02 11.65 11.31
CA SER A 737 9.14 12.65 10.25
C SER A 737 10.46 13.41 10.32
N ALA A 738 11.09 13.67 9.18
CA ALA A 738 12.26 14.53 9.12
C ALA A 738 12.48 15.14 7.73
N ASP A 739 13.02 16.36 7.73
CA ASP A 739 13.60 17.02 6.57
C ASP A 739 14.86 17.77 7.02
N ASP A 740 15.98 17.50 6.36
CA ASP A 740 17.18 18.34 6.47
C ASP A 740 17.65 18.69 5.06
N ILE A 741 17.18 19.85 4.60
CA ILE A 741 17.50 20.41 3.29
C ILE A 741 18.34 21.70 3.41
N THR A 742 18.89 21.93 4.59
CA THR A 742 19.71 23.12 4.92
C THR A 742 21.20 22.81 5.06
N ASN A 743 21.55 21.52 5.02
CA ASN A 743 22.94 21.08 5.05
C ASN A 743 23.66 21.33 3.72
N ASP A 744 24.98 21.25 3.76
CA ASP A 744 25.85 21.70 2.67
C ASP A 744 25.76 20.81 1.42
N ASN A 745 25.22 19.59 1.50
CA ASN A 745 25.07 18.69 0.34
C ASN A 745 23.94 19.10 -0.61
N VAL A 746 22.89 19.74 -0.08
CA VAL A 746 21.63 19.97 -0.82
C VAL A 746 21.16 21.42 -0.81
N SER A 747 21.64 22.21 0.15
CA SER A 747 21.18 23.59 0.36
C SER A 747 21.38 24.46 -0.88
N GLU A 748 22.46 24.29 -1.64
CA GLU A 748 22.69 25.07 -2.87
C GLU A 748 21.61 24.86 -3.94
N TRP A 749 20.93 23.71 -3.96
CA TRP A 749 19.85 23.44 -4.91
C TRP A 749 18.52 23.90 -4.37
N ILE A 750 18.24 23.52 -3.12
CA ILE A 750 16.95 23.73 -2.49
C ILE A 750 16.74 25.21 -2.16
N LEU A 751 17.73 25.88 -1.56
CA LEU A 751 17.63 27.31 -1.25
C LEU A 751 17.46 28.11 -2.55
N THR A 752 18.25 27.81 -3.59
CA THR A 752 18.11 28.45 -4.89
C THR A 752 16.73 28.22 -5.52
N ALA A 753 16.14 27.03 -5.39
CA ALA A 753 14.79 26.76 -5.91
C ALA A 753 13.73 27.62 -5.20
N PHE A 754 13.84 27.78 -3.86
CA PHE A 754 12.94 28.65 -3.11
C PHE A 754 13.12 30.14 -3.45
N LEU A 755 14.36 30.57 -3.71
CA LEU A 755 14.66 31.89 -4.24
C LEU A 755 14.00 32.10 -5.62
N ALA A 756 14.21 31.17 -6.55
CA ALA A 756 13.67 31.22 -7.90
C ALA A 756 12.13 31.33 -7.91
N SER A 757 11.47 30.59 -7.02
CA SER A 757 10.01 30.63 -6.86
C SER A 757 9.48 31.93 -6.24
N GLY A 758 10.36 32.78 -5.70
CA GLY A 758 10.01 33.99 -4.95
C GLY A 758 9.31 33.69 -3.62
N ALA A 759 9.53 32.50 -3.06
CA ALA A 759 8.95 32.08 -1.79
C ALA A 759 9.86 32.43 -0.59
N ALA A 760 11.18 32.43 -0.79
CA ALA A 760 12.15 32.74 0.26
C ALA A 760 12.53 34.23 0.33
N THR A 761 12.91 34.68 1.52
CA THR A 761 13.47 36.01 1.74
C THR A 761 14.96 36.09 1.41
N THR A 762 15.38 37.25 0.92
CA THR A 762 16.80 37.60 0.69
C THR A 762 17.30 38.59 1.74
N GLU A 763 16.59 38.82 2.84
CA GLU A 763 17.08 39.68 3.92
C GLU A 763 18.25 39.02 4.68
N ALA A 764 19.23 39.83 5.09
CA ALA A 764 20.37 39.35 5.88
C ALA A 764 20.16 39.52 7.39
N ASP A 765 19.32 40.47 7.77
CA ASP A 765 18.98 40.79 9.16
C ASP A 765 17.77 39.95 9.56
N VAL A 766 17.95 39.03 10.50
CA VAL A 766 16.88 38.13 10.96
C VAL A 766 15.65 38.90 11.45
N THR A 767 15.84 40.10 12.01
CA THR A 767 14.75 40.93 12.53
C THR A 767 13.88 41.58 11.44
N LYS A 768 14.33 41.49 10.18
CA LYS A 768 13.65 41.93 8.96
C LYS A 768 13.27 40.77 8.04
N ALA A 769 13.74 39.57 8.33
CA ALA A 769 13.53 38.36 7.54
C ALA A 769 12.44 37.46 8.15
N ALA A 770 12.56 37.17 9.44
CA ALA A 770 11.64 36.30 10.18
C ALA A 770 10.46 37.12 10.72
N LEU A 771 9.44 37.30 9.88
CA LEU A 771 8.33 38.24 10.10
C LEU A 771 6.93 37.59 10.10
N PRO A 772 6.67 36.54 10.91
CA PRO A 772 5.35 35.91 10.97
C PRO A 772 4.30 36.96 11.35
N PHE A 773 3.19 36.99 10.60
CA PHE A 773 2.04 37.90 10.80
C PHE A 773 2.31 39.41 10.65
N ASP A 774 3.56 39.84 10.48
CA ASP A 774 3.89 41.25 10.30
C ASP A 774 3.55 41.71 8.88
N ARG A 775 3.08 42.95 8.76
CA ARG A 775 2.77 43.57 7.46
C ARG A 775 3.98 43.59 6.50
N ARG A 776 5.20 43.63 7.03
CA ARG A 776 6.47 43.72 6.28
C ARG A 776 6.98 42.37 5.74
N ARG A 777 6.27 41.27 5.98
CA ARG A 777 6.69 39.92 5.56
C ARG A 777 7.07 39.82 4.08
N ASN A 778 8.16 39.13 3.79
CA ASN A 778 8.83 39.16 2.48
C ASN A 778 9.30 37.78 1.97
N GLY A 779 8.89 36.69 2.62
CA GLY A 779 9.24 35.33 2.21
C GLY A 779 9.81 34.49 3.34
N MET A 780 9.69 33.18 3.20
CA MET A 780 10.08 32.21 4.23
C MET A 780 11.60 32.04 4.39
N ILE A 781 12.03 31.51 5.53
CA ILE A 781 13.39 31.02 5.80
C ILE A 781 13.29 29.52 5.93
N VAL A 782 14.11 28.79 5.17
CA VAL A 782 14.11 27.33 5.18
C VAL A 782 14.80 26.84 6.45
N GLY A 783 14.23 25.82 7.09
CA GLY A 783 14.77 25.18 8.28
C GLY A 783 14.84 23.67 8.13
N MET A 784 15.64 23.03 8.97
CA MET A 784 15.60 21.59 9.16
C MET A 784 14.79 21.22 10.40
N GLY A 785 14.31 19.98 10.44
CA GLY A 785 13.66 19.45 11.62
C GLY A 785 13.43 17.95 11.54
N ALA A 786 13.28 17.34 12.72
CA ALA A 786 12.81 15.98 12.88
C ALA A 786 11.77 15.96 14.00
N VAL A 787 10.68 15.22 13.82
CA VAL A 787 9.61 15.13 14.81
C VAL A 787 9.05 13.72 14.82
N SER A 788 8.66 13.25 16.00
CA SER A 788 7.94 12.00 16.13
C SER A 788 6.86 12.09 17.19
N LEU A 789 5.76 11.36 16.97
CA LEU A 789 4.65 11.22 17.90
C LEU A 789 4.25 9.76 18.02
N VAL A 790 3.97 9.30 19.24
CA VAL A 790 3.36 8.00 19.51
C VAL A 790 1.86 8.23 19.75
N VAL A 791 1.04 7.83 18.78
CA VAL A 791 -0.42 7.92 18.82
C VAL A 791 -0.97 6.56 19.24
N GLU A 792 -1.80 6.49 20.27
CA GLU A 792 -2.27 5.22 20.85
C GLU A 792 -3.75 5.25 21.21
N ASP A 793 -4.34 4.06 21.29
CA ASP A 793 -5.58 3.85 22.04
C ASP A 793 -5.32 4.17 23.53
N GLU A 794 -6.15 5.03 24.12
CA GLU A 794 -6.04 5.48 25.51
C GLU A 794 -5.99 4.30 26.49
N ALA A 795 -6.70 3.22 26.19
CA ALA A 795 -6.72 2.02 27.02
C ALA A 795 -5.33 1.37 27.16
N GLU A 796 -4.48 1.45 26.12
CA GLU A 796 -3.13 0.87 26.15
C GLU A 796 -2.15 1.71 26.98
N VAL A 797 -2.36 3.02 27.07
CA VAL A 797 -1.62 3.89 28.00
C VAL A 797 -2.04 3.58 29.44
N ALA A 798 -3.35 3.44 29.67
CA ALA A 798 -3.88 3.09 30.98
C ALA A 798 -3.43 1.70 31.46
N LYS A 799 -3.28 0.71 30.56
CA LYS A 799 -2.74 -0.63 30.90
C LYS A 799 -1.32 -0.55 31.46
N ARG A 800 -0.50 0.38 30.97
CA ARG A 800 0.87 0.65 31.48
C ARG A 800 0.90 1.39 32.81
N GLY A 801 -0.25 1.81 33.36
CA GLY A 801 -0.30 2.66 34.55
C GLY A 801 0.17 4.10 34.31
N MET A 802 0.20 4.56 33.06
CA MET A 802 0.67 5.90 32.68
C MET A 802 -0.46 6.83 32.25
N LYS A 803 -0.21 8.15 32.31
CA LYS A 803 -1.05 9.17 31.68
C LYS A 803 -0.53 9.51 30.28
N PRO A 804 -1.40 9.71 29.27
CA PRO A 804 -0.98 10.28 27.99
C PRO A 804 -0.67 11.78 28.11
N LEU A 805 0.04 12.35 27.13
CA LEU A 805 0.38 13.78 27.11
C LEU A 805 -0.85 14.64 26.76
N ALA A 806 -1.60 14.21 25.74
CA ALA A 806 -2.78 14.90 25.25
C ALA A 806 -3.76 13.91 24.62
N LYS A 807 -5.03 14.29 24.58
CA LYS A 807 -6.09 13.57 23.88
C LYS A 807 -6.29 14.14 22.50
N LEU A 808 -6.39 13.28 21.50
CA LEU A 808 -6.65 13.66 20.11
C LEU A 808 -8.16 13.65 19.87
N LEU A 809 -8.79 14.82 20.00
CA LEU A 809 -10.25 14.95 19.90
C LEU A 809 -10.72 14.75 18.46
N SER A 810 -10.10 15.48 17.52
CA SER A 810 -10.53 15.51 16.12
C SER A 810 -9.33 15.75 15.21
N THR A 811 -9.37 15.20 14.00
CA THR A 811 -8.41 15.48 12.94
C THR A 811 -9.13 15.66 11.61
N GLU A 812 -8.55 16.46 10.72
CA GLU A 812 -9.04 16.65 9.36
C GLU A 812 -7.86 16.60 8.38
N ILE A 813 -8.05 15.91 7.27
CA ILE A 813 -7.17 15.95 6.11
C ILE A 813 -8.00 16.37 4.90
N ALA A 814 -7.49 17.31 4.12
CA ALA A 814 -8.20 17.80 2.95
C ALA A 814 -7.22 18.33 1.90
N ASN A 815 -7.68 18.40 0.66
CA ASN A 815 -6.98 19.08 -0.42
C ASN A 815 -7.98 20.01 -1.12
N SER A 816 -7.65 21.29 -1.29
CA SER A 816 -8.59 22.23 -1.94
C SER A 816 -8.65 22.09 -3.45
N GLY A 817 -7.73 21.35 -4.09
CA GLY A 817 -7.62 21.27 -5.55
C GLY A 817 -7.42 22.62 -6.23
N PHE A 818 -7.05 23.66 -5.48
CA PHE A 818 -7.19 25.05 -5.88
C PHE A 818 -5.97 25.55 -6.66
N HIS A 819 -4.78 25.39 -6.09
CA HIS A 819 -3.54 25.81 -6.73
C HIS A 819 -2.32 25.09 -6.12
N VAL A 820 -1.25 24.94 -6.90
CA VAL A 820 -0.02 24.28 -6.44
C VAL A 820 0.68 25.07 -5.33
N THR A 821 0.59 26.40 -5.34
CA THR A 821 1.30 27.29 -4.38
C THR A 821 0.39 28.24 -3.59
N ARG A 822 -0.93 28.16 -3.74
CA ARG A 822 -1.91 29.04 -3.06
C ARG A 822 -2.94 28.19 -2.33
N LEU A 823 -3.57 28.79 -1.33
CA LEU A 823 -4.64 28.16 -0.56
C LEU A 823 -5.99 28.77 -0.92
N ASP A 824 -7.02 27.91 -0.95
CA ASP A 824 -8.41 28.35 -0.98
C ASP A 824 -8.84 28.73 0.44
N VAL A 825 -8.91 30.05 0.69
CA VAL A 825 -9.28 30.63 1.98
C VAL A 825 -10.65 30.13 2.47
N GLY A 826 -11.61 29.99 1.56
CA GLY A 826 -12.96 29.52 1.90
C GLY A 826 -12.96 28.05 2.30
N HIS A 827 -12.26 27.20 1.54
CA HIS A 827 -12.17 25.78 1.87
C HIS A 827 -11.39 25.54 3.17
N VAL A 828 -10.30 26.28 3.43
CA VAL A 828 -9.56 26.19 4.70
C VAL A 828 -10.48 26.49 5.90
N ALA A 829 -11.34 27.50 5.79
CA ALA A 829 -12.33 27.81 6.82
C ALA A 829 -13.39 26.72 7.00
N GLN A 830 -13.83 26.09 5.91
CA GLN A 830 -14.75 24.95 5.98
C GLN A 830 -14.12 23.75 6.70
N VAL A 831 -12.86 23.42 6.39
CA VAL A 831 -12.12 22.33 7.03
C VAL A 831 -11.96 22.60 8.54
N MET A 832 -11.55 23.81 8.94
CA MET A 832 -11.44 24.16 10.36
C MET A 832 -12.80 24.11 11.09
N ASN A 833 -13.87 24.57 10.44
CA ASN A 833 -15.22 24.46 10.99
C ASN A 833 -15.65 23.01 11.18
N ARG A 834 -15.37 22.12 10.22
CA ARG A 834 -15.64 20.67 10.36
C ARG A 834 -14.89 20.08 11.53
N LEU A 835 -13.58 20.33 11.64
CA LEU A 835 -12.74 19.86 12.74
C LEU A 835 -13.36 20.17 14.12
N VAL A 836 -13.72 21.43 14.34
CA VAL A 836 -14.31 21.89 15.61
C VAL A 836 -15.71 21.32 15.79
N THR A 837 -16.54 21.30 14.74
CA THR A 837 -17.90 20.75 14.78
C THR A 837 -17.89 19.26 15.13
N HIS A 838 -16.94 18.48 14.61
CA HIS A 838 -16.76 17.08 14.97
C HIS A 838 -16.48 16.92 16.46
N ALA A 839 -15.61 17.76 17.04
CA ALA A 839 -15.35 17.72 18.47
C ALA A 839 -16.56 18.13 19.33
N GLU A 840 -17.35 19.13 18.89
CA GLU A 840 -18.61 19.49 19.56
C GLU A 840 -19.60 18.31 19.55
N GLN A 841 -19.74 17.62 18.42
CA GLN A 841 -20.68 16.50 18.27
C GLN A 841 -20.23 15.24 19.01
N GLU A 842 -18.94 14.88 18.95
CA GLU A 842 -18.43 13.64 19.53
C GLU A 842 -18.29 13.73 21.05
N TYR A 843 -17.90 14.90 21.58
CA TYR A 843 -17.55 15.10 22.99
C TYR A 843 -18.49 16.06 23.74
N GLY A 844 -19.50 16.63 23.08
CA GLY A 844 -20.43 17.58 23.72
C GLY A 844 -19.77 18.90 24.13
N LEU A 845 -18.69 19.28 23.45
CA LEU A 845 -17.97 20.53 23.71
C LEU A 845 -18.70 21.72 23.08
N ASN A 846 -18.42 22.92 23.60
CA ASN A 846 -18.92 24.18 23.03
C ASN A 846 -17.75 24.98 22.45
N ARG A 847 -17.83 25.39 21.19
CA ARG A 847 -16.76 26.15 20.52
C ARG A 847 -16.39 27.47 21.19
N SER A 848 -17.33 28.16 21.85
CA SER A 848 -17.03 29.39 22.59
C SER A 848 -16.19 29.11 23.83
N ASP A 849 -16.39 27.96 24.47
CA ASP A 849 -15.56 27.54 25.61
C ASP A 849 -14.21 26.97 25.16
N ILE A 850 -14.16 26.31 24.01
CA ILE A 850 -12.89 25.95 23.35
C ILE A 850 -12.08 27.22 23.12
N ALA A 851 -12.66 28.24 22.47
CA ALA A 851 -11.97 29.48 22.11
C ALA A 851 -11.28 30.18 23.29
N LYS A 852 -11.91 30.21 24.47
CA LYS A 852 -11.37 30.87 25.68
C LYS A 852 -10.11 30.22 26.25
N GLN A 853 -9.85 28.97 25.90
CA GLN A 853 -8.73 28.17 26.42
C GLN A 853 -7.93 27.51 25.29
N LEU A 854 -8.01 28.08 24.09
CA LEU A 854 -7.38 27.57 22.87
C LEU A 854 -6.08 28.30 22.58
N VAL A 855 -5.01 27.51 22.40
CA VAL A 855 -3.84 27.93 21.64
C VAL A 855 -3.96 27.45 20.20
N PHE A 856 -3.84 28.37 19.24
CA PHE A 856 -3.77 28.03 17.83
C PHE A 856 -2.31 28.07 17.37
N ILE A 857 -1.79 26.91 16.94
CA ILE A 857 -0.42 26.78 16.44
C ILE A 857 -0.43 26.94 14.91
N SER A 858 -0.05 28.13 14.48
CA SER A 858 -0.14 28.59 13.10
C SER A 858 0.83 27.88 12.15
N HIS A 859 0.38 27.65 10.91
CA HIS A 859 1.23 27.24 9.81
C HIS A 859 2.09 28.40 9.27
N GLU A 860 1.57 29.63 9.27
CA GLU A 860 2.14 30.85 8.64
C GLU A 860 3.66 30.86 8.45
N THR A 861 4.05 31.11 7.19
CA THR A 861 5.44 31.03 6.72
C THR A 861 6.05 32.39 6.34
N TYR A 862 5.44 33.50 6.77
CA TYR A 862 5.84 34.90 6.49
C TYR A 862 5.96 35.18 4.98
N THR A 863 5.03 34.61 4.22
CA THR A 863 4.86 34.83 2.78
C THR A 863 3.89 35.99 2.51
N PRO A 864 3.97 36.65 1.33
CA PRO A 864 3.26 37.91 1.07
C PRO A 864 1.75 37.87 1.33
N ALA A 865 1.19 39.03 1.70
CA ALA A 865 -0.10 39.11 2.38
C ALA A 865 -1.31 38.54 1.66
N ARG A 866 -1.42 38.74 0.35
CA ARG A 866 -2.67 38.46 -0.38
C ARG A 866 -2.73 36.99 -0.81
N GLY A 867 -3.64 36.23 -0.21
CA GLY A 867 -3.88 34.81 -0.54
C GLY A 867 -2.85 33.83 0.03
N GLY A 868 -2.07 34.25 1.04
CA GLY A 868 -1.13 33.41 1.78
C GLY A 868 -1.74 32.72 3.01
N SER A 869 -0.93 31.96 3.74
CA SER A 869 -1.35 31.17 4.92
C SER A 869 -1.98 32.01 6.03
N ALA A 870 -1.41 33.17 6.40
CA ALA A 870 -1.94 34.03 7.46
C ALA A 870 -3.34 34.54 7.15
N SER A 871 -3.61 34.89 5.89
CA SER A 871 -4.93 35.35 5.45
C SER A 871 -5.95 34.21 5.55
N ALA A 872 -5.57 33.01 5.09
CA ALA A 872 -6.40 31.81 5.19
C ALA A 872 -6.70 31.42 6.65
N GLU A 873 -5.69 31.47 7.53
CA GLU A 873 -5.83 31.18 8.96
C GLU A 873 -6.70 32.20 9.66
N ALA A 874 -6.47 33.51 9.44
CA ALA A 874 -7.25 34.56 10.06
C ALA A 874 -8.74 34.48 9.66
N TYR A 875 -9.01 34.24 8.37
CA TYR A 875 -10.37 34.03 7.90
C TYR A 875 -11.00 32.76 8.50
N ALA A 876 -10.27 31.65 8.54
CA ALA A 876 -10.75 30.40 9.13
C ALA A 876 -11.06 30.54 10.63
N LEU A 877 -10.19 31.19 11.40
CA LEU A 877 -10.40 31.46 12.82
C LEU A 877 -11.62 32.36 13.05
N LYS A 878 -11.72 33.48 12.32
CA LYS A 878 -12.87 34.40 12.40
C LYS A 878 -14.17 33.70 12.02
N SER A 879 -14.16 32.88 10.98
CA SER A 879 -15.32 32.10 10.55
C SER A 879 -15.73 31.05 11.57
N THR A 880 -14.77 30.38 12.21
CA THR A 880 -15.03 29.25 13.12
C THR A 880 -15.49 29.72 14.50
N PHE A 881 -14.85 30.76 15.05
CA PHE A 881 -15.07 31.23 16.43
C PHE A 881 -15.86 32.54 16.51
N GLY A 882 -16.10 33.23 15.39
CA GLY A 882 -16.90 34.45 15.36
C GLY A 882 -16.37 35.53 16.32
N LYS A 883 -17.24 36.05 17.19
CA LYS A 883 -16.88 37.06 18.19
C LYS A 883 -15.85 36.57 19.23
N ASP A 884 -15.78 35.26 19.47
CA ASP A 884 -14.92 34.68 20.49
C ASP A 884 -13.48 34.47 19.99
N VAL A 885 -13.21 34.76 18.71
CA VAL A 885 -11.87 34.64 18.10
C VAL A 885 -10.80 35.48 18.83
N SER A 886 -11.20 36.59 19.45
CA SER A 886 -10.31 37.44 20.26
C SER A 886 -9.81 36.76 21.53
N SER A 887 -10.42 35.65 21.95
CA SER A 887 -9.98 34.85 23.09
C SER A 887 -8.97 33.76 22.71
N VAL A 888 -8.83 33.46 21.41
CA VAL A 888 -7.88 32.45 20.91
C VAL A 888 -6.48 33.04 20.87
N ILE A 889 -5.50 32.36 21.49
CA ILE A 889 -4.10 32.79 21.45
C ILE A 889 -3.42 32.16 20.23
N VAL A 890 -3.06 32.98 19.25
CA VAL A 890 -2.36 32.55 18.03
C VAL A 890 -0.85 32.60 18.26
N SER A 891 -0.18 31.47 18.06
CA SER A 891 1.28 31.33 18.20
C SER A 891 1.93 30.79 16.93
N ASN A 892 3.21 31.14 16.72
CA ASN A 892 4.02 30.68 15.59
C ASN A 892 5.48 30.54 16.04
N THR A 893 6.14 29.47 15.59
CA THR A 893 7.53 29.13 15.95
C THR A 893 8.51 29.21 14.78
N LYS A 894 8.01 29.33 13.54
CA LYS A 894 8.85 29.38 12.33
C LYS A 894 9.68 30.65 12.24
N GLY A 895 9.28 31.71 12.96
CA GLY A 895 10.10 32.91 13.12
C GLY A 895 11.40 32.69 13.90
N PHE A 896 11.53 31.58 14.61
CA PHE A 896 12.73 31.20 15.37
C PHE A 896 13.45 30.00 14.78
N THR A 897 12.70 29.07 14.18
CA THR A 897 13.21 27.77 13.71
C THR A 897 13.33 27.67 12.20
N GLY A 898 12.94 28.70 11.45
CA GLY A 898 12.68 28.55 10.01
C GLY A 898 11.51 27.60 9.75
N HIS A 899 11.32 27.20 8.50
CA HIS A 899 10.29 26.23 8.13
C HIS A 899 10.92 24.85 7.87
N SER A 900 10.64 23.89 8.75
CA SER A 900 11.11 22.49 8.70
C SER A 900 10.38 21.60 7.69
N MET A 901 9.74 22.20 6.68
CA MET A 901 9.02 21.53 5.60
C MET A 901 8.02 20.47 6.09
N GLY A 902 8.19 19.21 5.66
CA GLY A 902 7.29 18.10 6.00
C GLY A 902 7.48 17.56 7.40
N ALA A 903 8.55 17.94 8.11
CA ALA A 903 8.74 17.68 9.53
C ALA A 903 8.02 18.75 10.37
N GLY A 904 6.77 18.49 10.71
CA GLY A 904 5.94 19.39 11.51
C GLY A 904 6.38 19.50 12.97
N LEU A 905 7.45 20.23 13.26
CA LEU A 905 7.87 20.54 14.65
C LEU A 905 6.70 21.10 15.46
N GLU A 906 5.84 21.86 14.80
CA GLU A 906 4.65 22.44 15.42
C GLU A 906 3.63 21.43 15.95
N ASP A 907 3.60 20.20 15.45
CA ASP A 907 2.72 19.16 15.95
C ASP A 907 3.16 18.70 17.35
N ALA A 908 4.47 18.54 17.59
CA ALA A 908 5.01 18.27 18.93
C ALA A 908 4.94 19.51 19.85
N ILE A 909 5.16 20.70 19.28
CA ILE A 909 5.03 21.98 20.01
C ILE A 909 3.58 22.19 20.48
N ALA A 910 2.56 21.82 19.69
CA ALA A 910 1.17 21.92 20.13
C ALA A 910 0.91 21.11 21.40
N VAL A 911 1.45 19.89 21.47
CA VAL A 911 1.39 19.05 22.67
C VAL A 911 2.19 19.67 23.82
N ARG A 912 3.43 20.12 23.58
CA ARG A 912 4.27 20.73 24.62
C ARG A 912 3.66 22.02 25.18
N CYS A 913 3.08 22.90 24.34
CA CYS A 913 2.33 24.09 24.75
C CYS A 913 1.17 23.74 25.69
N LEU A 914 0.44 22.65 25.43
CA LEU A 914 -0.62 22.19 26.33
C LEU A 914 -0.06 21.75 27.68
N ASN A 915 1.07 21.05 27.68
CA ASN A 915 1.63 20.49 28.90
C ASN A 915 2.30 21.54 29.80
N THR A 916 2.97 22.54 29.22
CA THR A 916 3.72 23.55 29.98
C THR A 916 2.95 24.86 30.14
N GLY A 917 1.95 25.11 29.29
CA GLY A 917 1.27 26.40 29.16
C GLY A 917 2.15 27.50 28.54
N LEU A 918 3.39 27.18 28.16
CA LEU A 918 4.34 28.15 27.62
C LEU A 918 4.15 28.29 26.10
N VAL A 919 4.11 29.52 25.61
CA VAL A 919 4.15 29.86 24.18
C VAL A 919 5.17 30.96 23.92
N PRO A 920 5.83 30.98 22.75
CA PRO A 920 6.75 32.05 22.41
C PRO A 920 5.99 33.31 21.98
N PRO A 921 6.62 34.50 22.06
CA PRO A 921 6.09 35.70 21.39
C PRO A 921 6.15 35.54 19.87
N ILE A 922 5.35 36.30 19.13
CA ILE A 922 5.52 36.39 17.66
C ILE A 922 6.85 37.08 17.36
N ALA A 923 7.74 36.37 16.64
CA ALA A 923 9.08 36.86 16.31
C ALA A 923 9.01 38.18 15.52
N ASN A 924 9.78 39.18 15.96
CA ASN A 924 10.05 40.43 15.26
C ASN A 924 8.82 41.25 14.80
N PHE A 925 7.66 41.04 15.41
CA PHE A 925 6.41 41.75 15.09
C PHE A 925 6.50 43.24 15.49
N LYS A 926 6.25 44.13 14.53
CA LYS A 926 6.26 45.59 14.72
C LYS A 926 5.12 46.29 13.99
N GLU A 927 4.75 45.84 12.79
CA GLU A 927 3.69 46.45 11.98
C GLU A 927 2.48 45.53 11.90
N ALA A 928 1.35 45.98 12.44
CA ALA A 928 0.10 45.24 12.40
C ALA A 928 -0.46 45.15 10.96
N ASP A 929 -0.89 43.96 10.59
CA ASP A 929 -1.62 43.72 9.35
C ASP A 929 -3.13 43.91 9.59
N PRO A 930 -3.81 44.82 8.85
CA PRO A 930 -5.26 44.99 8.94
C PRO A 930 -6.06 43.69 8.76
N GLU A 931 -5.59 42.72 7.98
CA GLU A 931 -6.29 41.43 7.81
C GLU A 931 -6.39 40.63 9.12
N LEU A 932 -5.47 40.87 10.06
CA LEU A 932 -5.40 40.20 11.37
C LEU A 932 -6.17 40.94 12.46
N GLU A 933 -6.88 42.02 12.13
CA GLU A 933 -7.68 42.76 13.11
C GLU A 933 -8.65 41.83 13.86
N GLY A 934 -8.65 41.91 15.20
CA GLY A 934 -9.45 41.05 16.08
C GLY A 934 -8.83 39.70 16.45
N ILE A 935 -7.70 39.32 15.86
CA ILE A 935 -6.93 38.12 16.26
C ILE A 935 -5.96 38.46 17.39
N THR A 936 -5.90 37.62 18.43
CA THR A 936 -4.99 37.79 19.56
C THR A 936 -3.70 37.02 19.31
N LEU A 937 -2.66 37.73 18.89
CA LEU A 937 -1.30 37.18 18.72
C LEU A 937 -0.61 36.98 20.09
N SER A 938 0.16 35.90 20.22
CA SER A 938 0.94 35.59 21.41
C SER A 938 1.95 36.69 21.74
N LYS A 939 1.99 37.09 23.01
CA LYS A 939 3.00 38.01 23.58
C LYS A 939 4.15 37.28 24.28
N GLY A 940 4.15 35.95 24.23
CA GLY A 940 5.07 35.10 24.98
C GLY A 940 4.66 34.91 26.44
N GLY A 941 5.10 33.81 27.04
CA GLY A 941 4.90 33.50 28.45
C GLY A 941 3.89 32.38 28.69
N HIS A 942 3.42 32.28 29.94
CA HIS A 942 2.53 31.20 30.38
C HIS A 942 1.06 31.57 30.29
N TYR A 943 0.26 30.64 29.81
CA TYR A 943 -1.19 30.72 29.68
C TYR A 943 -1.81 29.40 30.15
N ASN A 944 -3.07 29.44 30.59
CA ASN A 944 -3.80 28.24 30.97
C ASN A 944 -4.61 27.70 29.78
N PHE A 945 -3.96 26.91 28.94
CA PHE A 945 -4.63 26.24 27.82
C PHE A 945 -5.30 24.94 28.28
N LYS A 946 -6.45 24.66 27.67
CA LYS A 946 -7.10 23.33 27.71
C LYS A 946 -7.07 22.67 26.33
N TYR A 947 -7.09 23.45 25.26
CA TYR A 947 -7.11 22.94 23.90
C TYR A 947 -5.98 23.54 23.06
N ALA A 948 -5.48 22.74 22.10
CA ALA A 948 -4.58 23.21 21.07
C ALA A 948 -5.13 22.81 19.70
N LEU A 949 -5.18 23.77 18.78
CA LEU A 949 -5.53 23.51 17.38
C LEU A 949 -4.30 23.79 16.53
N ARG A 950 -3.87 22.78 15.79
CA ARG A 950 -2.79 22.88 14.83
C ARG A 950 -3.35 22.86 13.42
N LEU A 951 -2.98 23.86 12.62
CA LEU A 951 -3.20 23.86 11.18
C LEU A 951 -1.85 23.71 10.49
N ALA A 952 -1.77 22.81 9.51
CA ALA A 952 -0.66 22.69 8.59
C ALA A 952 -1.18 22.74 7.15
N ALA A 953 -0.49 23.49 6.30
CA ALA A 953 -0.80 23.59 4.89
C ALA A 953 0.44 23.23 4.06
N GLY A 954 0.27 22.61 2.91
CA GLY A 954 1.36 22.19 2.04
C GLY A 954 1.16 22.65 0.60
N PHE A 955 2.25 22.66 -0.18
CA PHE A 955 2.17 22.75 -1.64
C PHE A 955 1.17 21.72 -2.19
N GLY A 956 0.48 22.10 -3.27
CA GLY A 956 -0.62 21.33 -3.83
C GLY A 956 -1.95 21.56 -3.11
N SER A 957 -2.10 22.65 -2.33
CA SER A 957 -3.30 22.92 -1.50
C SER A 957 -3.60 21.82 -0.48
N GLN A 958 -2.57 21.14 0.04
CA GLN A 958 -2.72 20.12 1.06
C GLN A 958 -3.02 20.75 2.41
N LEU A 959 -3.92 20.14 3.20
CA LEU A 959 -4.31 20.59 4.53
C LEU A 959 -4.33 19.42 5.50
N GLY A 960 -3.74 19.62 6.67
CA GLY A 960 -3.85 18.74 7.83
C GLY A 960 -4.15 19.57 9.08
N MET A 961 -5.16 19.20 9.85
CA MET A 961 -5.49 19.88 11.10
C MET A 961 -5.73 18.89 12.23
N THR A 962 -5.30 19.26 13.44
CA THR A 962 -5.53 18.47 14.65
C THR A 962 -6.08 19.35 15.76
N LEU A 963 -7.04 18.82 16.53
CA LEU A 963 -7.56 19.44 17.74
C LEU A 963 -7.28 18.52 18.94
N LEU A 964 -6.52 19.06 19.89
CA LEU A 964 -6.01 18.36 21.06
C LEU A 964 -6.65 18.90 22.34
N GLU A 965 -6.83 18.03 23.33
CA GLU A 965 -7.20 18.39 24.70
C GLU A 965 -6.07 18.00 25.68
N LYS A 966 -5.81 18.88 26.65
CA LYS A 966 -4.84 18.65 27.72
C LYS A 966 -5.30 17.51 28.64
N VAL A 967 -4.43 16.52 28.81
CA VAL A 967 -4.64 15.40 29.76
C VAL A 967 -3.58 15.39 30.86
N TRP A 968 -2.36 15.79 30.53
CA TRP A 968 -1.25 15.89 31.48
C TRP A 968 -0.66 17.29 31.48
N GLN A 969 -0.15 17.71 32.63
CA GLN A 969 0.53 18.97 32.83
C GLN A 969 1.91 18.73 33.45
N GLU A 970 2.89 19.52 33.03
CA GLU A 970 4.25 19.46 33.57
C GLU A 970 4.24 19.66 35.10
N GLY A 971 5.02 18.83 35.79
CA GLY A 971 5.04 18.74 37.25
C GLY A 971 4.13 17.64 37.82
N GLU A 972 3.16 17.12 37.05
CA GLU A 972 2.41 15.92 37.46
C GLU A 972 3.20 14.63 37.16
N PRO A 973 3.08 13.58 38.00
CA PRO A 973 3.67 12.29 37.70
C PRO A 973 3.06 11.69 36.43
N ARG A 974 3.92 11.22 35.52
CA ARG A 974 3.54 10.53 34.28
C ARG A 974 3.06 9.10 34.54
N ILE A 975 3.66 8.43 35.53
CA ILE A 975 3.18 7.15 36.05
C ILE A 975 2.10 7.46 37.08
N ALA A 976 0.85 7.14 36.76
CA ALA A 976 -0.30 7.37 37.63
C ALA A 976 -0.48 6.24 38.65
N ASP A 977 -0.05 5.03 38.30
CA ASP A 977 -0.16 3.83 39.13
C ASP A 977 1.15 3.04 39.06
N GLU A 978 2.01 3.26 40.06
CA GLU A 978 3.32 2.63 40.18
C GLU A 978 3.24 1.11 40.27
N ALA A 979 2.23 0.57 40.98
CA ALA A 979 2.06 -0.87 41.12
C ALA A 979 1.68 -1.51 39.79
N LYS A 980 0.78 -0.88 39.03
CA LYS A 980 0.39 -1.33 37.70
C LYS A 980 1.53 -1.19 36.70
N HIS A 981 2.29 -0.11 36.76
CA HIS A 981 3.45 0.08 35.90
C HIS A 981 4.54 -0.97 36.15
N ALA A 982 4.87 -1.22 37.42
CA ALA A 982 5.82 -2.27 37.81
C ALA A 982 5.34 -3.67 37.39
N ALA A 983 4.05 -3.98 37.58
CA ALA A 983 3.44 -5.23 37.14
C ALA A 983 3.52 -5.40 35.61
N TRP A 984 3.26 -4.32 34.86
CA TRP A 984 3.39 -4.33 33.40
C TRP A 984 4.84 -4.57 32.95
N LEU A 985 5.82 -3.87 33.55
CA LEU A 985 7.25 -4.09 33.26
C LEU A 985 7.68 -5.53 33.55
N LYS A 986 7.17 -6.14 34.63
CA LYS A 986 7.42 -7.54 34.97
C LYS A 986 6.82 -8.47 33.92
N ALA A 987 5.60 -8.20 33.46
CA ALA A 987 4.91 -9.01 32.45
C ALA A 987 5.64 -8.99 31.10
N ILE A 988 6.06 -7.81 30.61
CA ILE A 988 6.68 -7.69 29.28
C ILE A 988 8.12 -8.22 29.22
N SER A 989 8.81 -8.28 30.36
CA SER A 989 10.20 -8.75 30.45
C SER A 989 10.34 -10.19 30.92
N GLY A 990 9.34 -10.70 31.66
CA GLY A 990 9.44 -11.95 32.39
C GLY A 990 10.42 -11.92 33.58
N GLN A 991 10.91 -10.73 33.98
CA GLN A 991 11.84 -10.58 35.10
C GLN A 991 11.07 -10.30 36.40
N GLU A 992 11.50 -10.90 37.52
CA GLU A 992 10.90 -10.65 38.84
C GLU A 992 11.05 -9.19 39.30
N ALA A 993 12.19 -8.56 39.00
CA ALA A 993 12.50 -7.17 39.34
C ALA A 993 13.13 -6.45 38.13
N PRO A 994 12.32 -6.05 37.14
CA PRO A 994 12.84 -5.40 35.93
C PRO A 994 13.41 -4.02 36.25
N VAL A 995 14.56 -3.70 35.67
CA VAL A 995 15.21 -2.39 35.81
C VAL A 995 15.23 -1.70 34.46
N LEU A 996 14.66 -0.49 34.38
CA LEU A 996 14.77 0.35 33.19
C LEU A 996 16.15 1.00 33.11
N GLU A 997 16.70 1.06 31.91
CA GLU A 997 17.90 1.82 31.61
C GLU A 997 17.76 2.56 30.27
N VAL A 998 18.51 3.64 30.11
CA VAL A 998 18.62 4.35 28.83
C VAL A 998 20.04 4.17 28.33
N VAL A 999 20.18 3.51 27.18
CA VAL A 999 21.49 3.29 26.54
C VAL A 999 21.40 3.83 25.13
N GLN A 1000 22.29 4.79 24.81
CA GLN A 1000 22.30 5.49 23.53
C GLN A 1000 20.89 5.97 23.16
N ASN A 1001 20.29 6.78 24.04
CA ASN A 1001 18.94 7.33 23.92
C ASN A 1001 17.77 6.33 23.82
N THR A 1002 18.04 5.02 23.77
CA THR A 1002 17.01 3.98 23.71
C THR A 1002 16.62 3.57 25.13
N LEU A 1003 15.34 3.73 25.46
CA LEU A 1003 14.77 3.17 26.68
C LEU A 1003 14.65 1.65 26.53
N ARG A 1004 15.20 0.89 27.47
CA ARG A 1004 15.15 -0.57 27.44
C ARG A 1004 15.09 -1.16 28.85
N ILE A 1005 14.64 -2.41 28.95
CA ILE A 1005 14.75 -3.18 30.20
C ILE A 1005 16.13 -3.82 30.22
N LYS A 1006 16.90 -3.54 31.28
CA LYS A 1006 18.23 -4.11 31.48
C LYS A 1006 18.16 -5.63 31.41
N ASP A 1007 19.03 -6.21 30.59
CA ASP A 1007 19.13 -7.66 30.48
C ASP A 1007 19.71 -8.26 31.78
N ASN A 1008 19.14 -9.38 32.21
CA ASN A 1008 19.53 -10.09 33.43
C ASN A 1008 19.70 -11.60 33.21
N TYR A 1009 19.84 -12.01 31.95
CA TYR A 1009 20.01 -13.40 31.56
C TYR A 1009 21.23 -14.03 32.24
N ARG A 1010 21.08 -15.30 32.62
CA ARG A 1010 22.15 -16.12 33.21
C ARG A 1010 22.37 -17.35 32.35
N HIS A 1011 23.62 -17.58 31.97
CA HIS A 1011 24.02 -18.74 31.16
C HIS A 1011 23.54 -20.05 31.81
N GLY A 1012 22.97 -20.95 30.99
CA GLY A 1012 22.41 -22.24 31.44
C GLY A 1012 20.97 -22.22 31.96
N VAL A 1013 20.32 -21.05 32.03
CA VAL A 1013 18.88 -20.93 32.36
C VAL A 1013 18.12 -20.54 31.09
N LYS A 1014 16.92 -21.07 30.86
CA LYS A 1014 16.10 -20.66 29.71
C LYS A 1014 15.67 -19.18 29.85
N PRO A 1015 15.95 -18.29 28.88
CA PRO A 1015 15.46 -16.91 28.91
C PRO A 1015 13.93 -16.87 28.86
N ALA A 1016 13.33 -15.82 29.43
CA ALA A 1016 11.87 -15.62 29.36
C ALA A 1016 11.38 -15.34 27.92
N LEU A 1017 12.18 -14.60 27.14
CA LEU A 1017 11.82 -14.14 25.80
C LEU A 1017 12.62 -14.90 24.74
N VAL A 1018 12.24 -16.15 24.48
CA VAL A 1018 12.84 -16.99 23.43
C VAL A 1018 11.98 -16.93 22.17
N MET A 1019 12.62 -16.61 21.05
CA MET A 1019 12.03 -16.68 19.73
C MET A 1019 12.44 -17.99 19.06
N GLU A 1020 11.47 -18.77 18.60
CA GLU A 1020 11.77 -19.90 17.71
C GLU A 1020 12.19 -19.34 16.34
N GLY A 1021 13.25 -19.89 15.75
CA GLY A 1021 13.72 -19.47 14.42
C GLY A 1021 12.61 -19.60 13.38
N SER A 1022 12.60 -18.75 12.34
CA SER A 1022 11.60 -18.79 11.26
C SER A 1022 11.51 -20.17 10.60
N GLN A 1023 12.65 -20.85 10.43
CA GLN A 1023 12.69 -22.22 9.93
C GLN A 1023 12.14 -23.23 10.96
N ALA A 1024 12.49 -23.08 12.24
CA ALA A 1024 11.94 -23.93 13.31
C ALA A 1024 10.42 -23.80 13.44
N PHE A 1025 9.84 -22.59 13.24
CA PHE A 1025 8.39 -22.38 13.17
C PHE A 1025 7.77 -23.05 11.93
N VAL A 1026 8.39 -22.90 10.76
CA VAL A 1026 7.97 -23.61 9.53
C VAL A 1026 8.04 -25.13 9.73
N ASP A 1027 9.09 -25.64 10.35
CA ASP A 1027 9.29 -27.05 10.65
C ASP A 1027 8.30 -27.54 11.74
N LYS A 1028 7.93 -26.67 12.69
CA LYS A 1028 6.87 -26.94 13.68
C LYS A 1028 5.50 -27.00 13.04
N VAL A 1029 5.19 -26.09 12.12
CA VAL A 1029 3.96 -26.12 11.31
C VAL A 1029 3.93 -27.37 10.44
N ASN A 1030 5.06 -27.74 9.83
CA ASN A 1030 5.22 -28.98 9.07
C ASN A 1030 5.08 -30.23 9.95
N THR A 1031 5.55 -30.23 11.20
CA THR A 1031 5.40 -31.35 12.14
C THR A 1031 4.03 -31.42 12.81
N ILE A 1032 3.35 -30.28 13.00
CA ILE A 1032 1.94 -30.23 13.40
C ILE A 1032 1.06 -30.83 12.30
N HIS A 1033 1.37 -30.58 11.02
CA HIS A 1033 0.72 -31.27 9.90
C HIS A 1033 1.15 -32.75 9.75
N ALA A 1034 2.25 -33.17 10.37
CA ALA A 1034 2.70 -34.56 10.35
C ALA A 1034 2.01 -35.46 11.40
N HIS A 1035 1.36 -34.89 12.43
CA HIS A 1035 0.75 -35.67 13.50
C HIS A 1035 -0.63 -36.29 13.20
N GLU A 1036 -1.17 -36.13 11.98
CA GLU A 1036 -2.29 -36.96 11.48
C GLU A 1036 -1.89 -37.95 10.36
N ALA A 1037 -0.60 -38.16 10.10
CA ALA A 1037 -0.14 -39.20 9.18
C ALA A 1037 0.52 -40.35 9.96
N LYS A 1038 -0.25 -41.44 10.10
CA LYS A 1038 0.18 -42.73 10.65
C LYS A 1038 1.46 -43.21 9.95
N ALA A 1039 2.52 -43.45 10.73
CA ALA A 1039 3.84 -43.84 10.26
C ALA A 1039 3.82 -45.12 9.39
N ALA A 1040 4.36 -45.02 8.18
CA ALA A 1040 4.82 -46.15 7.38
C ALA A 1040 6.34 -46.29 7.52
N ALA A 1041 6.80 -47.53 7.68
CA ALA A 1041 8.18 -47.88 7.99
C ALA A 1041 9.20 -47.44 6.90
N PRO A 1042 10.47 -47.14 7.25
CA PRO A 1042 11.49 -46.76 6.28
C PRO A 1042 11.95 -47.97 5.47
N ALA A 1043 11.91 -47.84 4.15
CA ALA A 1043 12.55 -48.75 3.21
C ALA A 1043 14.07 -48.50 3.19
N THR A 1044 14.82 -49.56 3.43
CA THR A 1044 16.28 -49.67 3.32
C THR A 1044 16.77 -49.35 1.90
N GLN A 1045 17.71 -48.40 1.76
CA GLN A 1045 18.51 -48.22 0.54
C GLN A 1045 19.85 -49.00 0.63
N PRO A 1046 20.36 -49.52 -0.50
CA PRO A 1046 21.49 -50.45 -0.51
C PRO A 1046 22.85 -49.76 -0.37
N ALA A 1047 23.75 -50.44 0.33
CA ALA A 1047 25.16 -50.11 0.48
C ALA A 1047 25.89 -50.06 -0.88
N VAL A 1048 26.67 -48.99 -1.09
CA VAL A 1048 27.66 -48.91 -2.17
C VAL A 1048 29.01 -49.32 -1.59
N ALA A 1049 29.61 -50.33 -2.22
CA ALA A 1049 30.86 -50.96 -1.82
C ALA A 1049 32.08 -50.05 -1.99
N GLN A 1050 32.96 -50.12 -0.99
CA GLN A 1050 34.26 -49.47 -0.92
C GLN A 1050 35.23 -50.04 -1.97
N ALA A 1051 35.95 -49.17 -2.66
CA ALA A 1051 37.14 -49.52 -3.44
C ALA A 1051 38.40 -49.18 -2.63
N THR A 1052 39.27 -50.17 -2.50
CA THR A 1052 40.56 -50.19 -1.82
C THR A 1052 41.64 -49.37 -2.55
N VAL A 1053 42.41 -48.57 -1.81
CA VAL A 1053 43.71 -48.02 -2.25
C VAL A 1053 44.74 -48.24 -1.14
N THR A 1054 45.87 -48.86 -1.48
CA THR A 1054 47.04 -49.15 -0.61
C THR A 1054 48.16 -48.10 -0.84
N PRO A 1055 49.09 -47.85 0.11
CA PRO A 1055 49.71 -46.53 0.33
C PRO A 1055 51.21 -46.41 -0.04
N ALA A 1056 51.73 -45.17 -0.04
CA ALA A 1056 53.11 -44.78 0.33
C ALA A 1056 53.30 -43.24 0.27
N PRO A 1057 54.34 -42.63 0.89
CA PRO A 1057 54.91 -42.80 2.23
C PRO A 1057 54.97 -41.47 3.04
N VAL A 1058 55.34 -41.60 4.32
CA VAL A 1058 55.39 -40.60 5.41
C VAL A 1058 56.41 -39.46 5.17
N ALA A 1059 56.06 -38.23 5.57
CA ALA A 1059 56.98 -37.14 5.88
C ALA A 1059 56.75 -36.64 7.33
N ALA A 1060 57.84 -36.23 7.99
CA ALA A 1060 58.00 -35.95 9.42
C ALA A 1060 57.47 -34.54 9.85
N PRO A 1061 57.36 -34.24 11.16
CA PRO A 1061 56.35 -33.33 11.71
C PRO A 1061 56.74 -31.84 11.65
N ALA A 1062 55.76 -30.98 11.36
CA ALA A 1062 55.84 -29.54 11.59
C ALA A 1062 55.20 -29.20 12.95
N VAL A 1063 55.73 -28.17 13.58
CA VAL A 1063 55.47 -27.69 14.96
C VAL A 1063 53.97 -27.63 15.28
N ALA A 1064 53.52 -28.37 16.30
CA ALA A 1064 52.11 -28.38 16.69
C ALA A 1064 51.71 -27.05 17.35
N LEU A 1065 50.77 -26.34 16.72
CA LEU A 1065 50.01 -25.28 17.37
C LEU A 1065 49.22 -25.88 18.56
N ASP A 1066 49.27 -25.23 19.72
CA ASP A 1066 48.49 -25.64 20.89
C ASP A 1066 46.99 -25.36 20.65
N GLU A 1067 46.16 -26.40 20.79
CA GLU A 1067 44.72 -26.33 20.52
C GLU A 1067 44.01 -25.32 21.42
N ALA A 1068 44.44 -25.16 22.68
CA ALA A 1068 43.84 -24.18 23.59
C ALA A 1068 44.14 -22.73 23.16
N SER A 1069 45.37 -22.44 22.70
CA SER A 1069 45.73 -21.14 22.14
C SER A 1069 44.97 -20.82 20.85
N VAL A 1070 44.84 -21.80 19.94
CA VAL A 1070 44.08 -21.63 18.69
C VAL A 1070 42.59 -21.44 18.99
N THR A 1071 42.03 -22.22 19.91
CA THR A 1071 40.62 -22.10 20.32
C THR A 1071 40.31 -20.68 20.81
N LYS A 1072 41.14 -20.14 21.70
CA LYS A 1072 40.94 -18.81 22.25
C LYS A 1072 40.94 -17.73 21.16
N GLU A 1073 41.90 -17.78 20.23
CA GLU A 1073 42.00 -16.76 19.18
C GLU A 1073 40.89 -16.90 18.14
N VAL A 1074 40.51 -18.12 17.76
CA VAL A 1074 39.39 -18.34 16.82
C VAL A 1074 38.07 -17.88 17.44
N VAL A 1075 37.80 -18.20 18.71
CA VAL A 1075 36.58 -17.72 19.41
C VAL A 1075 36.54 -16.19 19.46
N LYS A 1076 37.67 -15.54 19.74
CA LYS A 1076 37.79 -14.08 19.71
C LYS A 1076 37.51 -13.50 18.31
N MET A 1077 38.10 -14.05 17.25
CA MET A 1077 37.84 -13.61 15.86
C MET A 1077 36.36 -13.81 15.46
N VAL A 1078 35.74 -14.90 15.90
CA VAL A 1078 34.30 -15.14 15.70
C VAL A 1078 33.46 -14.14 16.50
N GLY A 1079 33.84 -13.84 17.74
CA GLY A 1079 33.21 -12.80 18.57
C GLY A 1079 33.26 -11.43 17.92
N GLU A 1080 34.41 -11.03 17.37
CA GLU A 1080 34.58 -9.75 16.66
C GLU A 1080 33.72 -9.67 15.39
N LYS A 1081 33.55 -10.78 14.65
CA LYS A 1081 32.73 -10.82 13.42
C LYS A 1081 31.22 -10.95 13.67
N THR A 1082 30.82 -11.58 14.76
CA THR A 1082 29.42 -11.85 15.10
C THR A 1082 28.82 -10.84 16.07
N GLY A 1083 29.67 -10.21 16.90
CA GLY A 1083 29.27 -9.32 17.99
C GLY A 1083 28.89 -10.04 19.29
N TYR A 1084 29.06 -11.37 19.37
CA TYR A 1084 28.78 -12.14 20.58
C TYR A 1084 29.93 -12.10 21.59
N PRO A 1085 29.65 -12.01 22.91
CA PRO A 1085 30.67 -12.17 23.96
C PRO A 1085 31.37 -13.54 23.88
N GLU A 1086 32.69 -13.56 24.10
CA GLU A 1086 33.51 -14.79 24.02
C GLU A 1086 33.02 -15.91 24.95
N ASP A 1087 32.48 -15.56 26.12
CA ASP A 1087 31.95 -16.50 27.12
C ASP A 1087 30.60 -17.12 26.73
N MET A 1088 29.94 -16.62 25.67
CA MET A 1088 28.69 -17.17 25.12
C MET A 1088 28.90 -18.01 23.85
N LEU A 1089 30.13 -18.06 23.31
CA LEU A 1089 30.47 -18.77 22.08
C LEU A 1089 31.00 -20.17 22.39
N ASP A 1090 30.11 -21.17 22.36
CA ASP A 1090 30.51 -22.58 22.38
C ASP A 1090 31.14 -22.97 21.04
N ILE A 1091 32.25 -23.71 21.10
CA ILE A 1091 32.99 -24.15 19.91
C ILE A 1091 32.19 -25.09 19.01
N ASP A 1092 31.14 -25.72 19.53
CA ASP A 1092 30.24 -26.58 18.77
C ASP A 1092 29.06 -25.85 18.11
N LEU A 1093 28.96 -24.52 18.27
CA LEU A 1093 27.92 -23.72 17.60
C LEU A 1093 28.07 -23.75 16.07
N ASP A 1094 26.92 -23.86 15.41
CA ASP A 1094 26.83 -23.78 13.95
C ASP A 1094 26.97 -22.32 13.49
N MET A 1095 27.92 -22.07 12.60
CA MET A 1095 28.24 -20.73 12.12
C MET A 1095 27.09 -20.13 11.30
N GLU A 1096 26.37 -20.92 10.51
CA GLU A 1096 25.26 -20.42 9.70
C GLU A 1096 23.97 -20.38 10.52
N ALA A 1097 23.59 -21.51 11.14
CA ALA A 1097 22.33 -21.67 11.84
C ALA A 1097 22.27 -20.93 13.18
N ASP A 1098 23.35 -20.95 13.97
CA ASP A 1098 23.37 -20.34 15.30
C ASP A 1098 23.97 -18.92 15.26
N LEU A 1099 25.05 -18.70 14.52
CA LEU A 1099 25.78 -17.43 14.54
C LEU A 1099 25.39 -16.47 13.39
N GLY A 1100 24.63 -16.93 12.40
CA GLY A 1100 24.20 -16.10 11.25
C GLY A 1100 25.36 -15.64 10.37
N ILE A 1101 26.46 -16.38 10.35
CA ILE A 1101 27.61 -16.20 9.47
C ILE A 1101 27.24 -16.82 8.12
N ASP A 1102 26.89 -16.00 7.15
CA ASP A 1102 26.67 -16.45 5.77
C ASP A 1102 27.99 -16.91 5.11
N THR A 1103 27.88 -17.58 3.96
CA THR A 1103 29.03 -18.08 3.21
C THR A 1103 30.05 -17.00 2.83
N VAL A 1104 29.66 -15.72 2.74
CA VAL A 1104 30.59 -14.61 2.44
C VAL A 1104 31.41 -14.27 3.68
N LYS A 1105 30.76 -14.08 4.84
CA LYS A 1105 31.45 -13.83 6.11
C LYS A 1105 32.31 -15.01 6.56
N GLN A 1106 31.86 -16.23 6.27
CA GLN A 1106 32.64 -17.43 6.52
C GLN A 1106 33.91 -17.42 5.65
N ALA A 1107 33.81 -17.03 4.37
CA ALA A 1107 34.99 -16.84 3.52
C ALA A 1107 35.95 -15.77 4.07
N GLU A 1108 35.43 -14.66 4.58
CA GLU A 1108 36.25 -13.61 5.22
C GLU A 1108 36.91 -14.10 6.52
N LEU A 1109 36.23 -14.90 7.33
CA LEU A 1109 36.80 -15.53 8.53
C LEU A 1109 37.93 -16.47 8.14
N PHE A 1110 37.75 -17.32 7.13
CA PHE A 1110 38.82 -18.17 6.62
C PHE A 1110 39.97 -17.37 6.01
N ALA A 1111 39.68 -16.23 5.36
CA ALA A 1111 40.73 -15.33 4.89
C ALA A 1111 41.54 -14.76 6.05
N ALA A 1112 40.88 -14.27 7.11
CA ALA A 1112 41.55 -13.75 8.31
C ALA A 1112 42.35 -14.83 9.06
N LEU A 1113 41.82 -16.05 9.18
CA LEU A 1113 42.53 -17.18 9.77
C LEU A 1113 43.77 -17.57 8.95
N ARG A 1114 43.65 -17.59 7.62
CA ARG A 1114 44.80 -17.84 6.73
C ARG A 1114 45.87 -16.77 6.85
N GLU A 1115 45.48 -15.51 6.92
CA GLU A 1115 46.40 -14.39 7.11
C GLU A 1115 47.08 -14.47 8.48
N HIS A 1116 46.32 -14.73 9.55
CA HIS A 1116 46.83 -14.77 10.91
C HIS A 1116 47.80 -15.94 11.15
N TYR A 1117 47.51 -17.12 10.61
CA TYR A 1117 48.32 -18.34 10.79
C TYR A 1117 49.25 -18.65 9.61
N GLY A 1118 49.27 -17.83 8.55
CA GLY A 1118 50.13 -18.02 7.38
C GLY A 1118 49.76 -19.22 6.49
N ILE A 1119 48.49 -19.62 6.46
CA ILE A 1119 48.01 -20.80 5.72
C ILE A 1119 47.82 -20.45 4.23
N ALA A 1120 48.39 -21.25 3.33
CA ALA A 1120 48.29 -21.04 1.88
C ALA A 1120 46.85 -21.20 1.35
N GLN A 1121 46.51 -20.45 0.29
CA GLN A 1121 45.20 -20.57 -0.37
C GLN A 1121 45.08 -21.95 -1.06
N GLN A 1122 44.01 -22.68 -0.74
CA GLN A 1122 43.69 -23.98 -1.34
C GLN A 1122 42.48 -23.86 -2.26
N ASP A 1123 42.58 -24.38 -3.47
CA ASP A 1123 41.48 -24.43 -4.44
C ASP A 1123 40.53 -25.58 -4.13
N GLY A 1124 39.21 -25.32 -4.18
CA GLY A 1124 38.18 -26.36 -4.02
C GLY A 1124 37.66 -26.58 -2.60
N ILE A 1125 38.06 -25.77 -1.61
CA ILE A 1125 37.43 -25.79 -0.28
C ILE A 1125 35.95 -25.41 -0.41
N GLN A 1126 35.05 -26.30 0.02
CA GLN A 1126 33.63 -26.00 0.14
C GLN A 1126 33.36 -25.56 1.58
N LEU A 1127 32.99 -24.29 1.78
CA LEU A 1127 32.80 -23.70 3.11
C LEU A 1127 31.71 -24.40 3.95
N LYS A 1128 30.74 -25.05 3.29
CA LYS A 1128 29.71 -25.89 3.93
C LYS A 1128 30.28 -27.08 4.71
N ASP A 1129 31.50 -27.53 4.40
CA ASP A 1129 32.15 -28.66 5.07
C ASP A 1129 32.75 -28.25 6.43
N TYR A 1130 32.70 -26.96 6.78
CA TYR A 1130 33.20 -26.40 8.04
C TYR A 1130 32.09 -25.66 8.79
N PRO A 1131 31.04 -26.37 9.27
CA PRO A 1131 29.85 -25.71 9.80
C PRO A 1131 30.03 -25.07 11.19
N THR A 1132 31.05 -25.44 11.98
CA THR A 1132 31.19 -24.96 13.37
C THR A 1132 32.53 -24.29 13.68
N ILE A 1133 32.61 -23.54 14.79
CA ILE A 1133 33.87 -22.94 15.28
C ILE A 1133 34.94 -24.03 15.47
N ARG A 1134 34.58 -25.21 15.96
CA ARG A 1134 35.47 -26.38 16.08
C ARG A 1134 36.04 -26.80 14.72
N HIS A 1135 35.29 -26.70 13.64
CA HIS A 1135 35.80 -26.99 12.30
C HIS A 1135 36.83 -25.95 11.85
N CYS A 1136 36.65 -24.67 12.19
CA CYS A 1136 37.66 -23.62 11.96
C CYS A 1136 38.94 -23.89 12.76
N ILE A 1137 38.82 -24.27 14.04
CA ILE A 1137 39.96 -24.65 14.89
C ILE A 1137 40.70 -25.85 14.27
N LYS A 1138 39.97 -26.88 13.84
CA LYS A 1138 40.56 -28.04 13.15
C LYS A 1138 41.22 -27.68 11.83
N PHE A 1139 40.64 -26.75 11.06
CA PHE A 1139 41.24 -26.27 9.82
C PHE A 1139 42.60 -25.61 10.08
N VAL A 1140 42.69 -24.76 11.12
CA VAL A 1140 43.95 -24.13 11.53
C VAL A 1140 44.95 -25.16 12.06
N LEU A 1141 44.51 -26.17 12.81
CA LEU A 1141 45.42 -27.20 13.34
C LEU A 1141 45.91 -28.20 12.28
N ALA A 1142 45.17 -28.34 11.17
CA ALA A 1142 45.48 -29.30 10.10
C ALA A 1142 46.37 -28.72 8.99
N ASN A 1143 46.61 -27.41 8.98
CA ASN A 1143 47.38 -26.69 7.95
C ASN A 1143 48.45 -25.81 8.60
#